data_AF-A0A2M3Z0V7-F1
#
_entry.id   AF-A0A2M3Z0V7-F1
#
_cell.length_a   1.000
_cell.length_b   1.000
_cell.length_c   1.000
_cell.angle_alpha   90.00
_cell.angle_beta   90.00
_cell.angle_gamma   90.00
#
_symmetry.space_group_name_H-M   'P 1'
#
loop_
_entity.id
_entity.type
_entity.pdbx_description
1 polymer ?
#
loop_
_entity_poly.entity_id
_entity_poly.type
_entity_poly.pdbx_seq_one_letter_code
_entity_poly.pdbx_strand_id
1 'polypeptide(L)'
;AAVANNTGSSVDSPTHGSNQPSSSRGGSGATTPVRKISAHEFERGGLLKPIVNTIDGTPTFLSISPQNESSATGSMQCCPNGVVNCTANLRPLRLSRNELKQLDERELIFELVKDICNDLDVRSLCHKILQNVSILLNADRGSLFLVQGKSTCGGDNTKKCLVSKLFDVCSNSTLEEMEQQDEVKVAWGMGIAGHVAESGEPVNIPDAYQDERFNREIDVQTGYRTKALLCMPIKDASGDVVGVAQVINKQGDQCFTPADEKIFSSYLQFCGIGLRNAQLYEKSQLEVKRNQVLLDLARMIFEEQSTIEHMVFRILTHMQSLIQCQRVQILLVHEASKGSFSRVFDFEANDLSGEDGDTRTSPFESRFPINIGITGYVATTGETVNICNAYEDDRFDPSVDDGLNFRHKTILCMAIKNSLSQIIGVIQLINKFDELTFTKNDENFVEAFAIFCGMGIHNTHMYEKAIIAMAKQSVTLEVLSYHASATIDDAYRLRQLKVPSSAFFKLYDFKFDDLTLDDDHTLKACIRMFLDLDLVERFHIEYEVLCRWLLSVKKNYRNVTYHNWRHAFNVTQMMFAILTSTQWWKIFGEIECLGLIIACLCHDLDHRGTNNSFQIKASSPLAQLYSTSTMEHHHFDQCLMIINSPGNQILSNMSSEDYSRVIRVLEDAILSTDLAVYFRKRGAFLELVKPNTEMSVWQSEEPRSLLRAMSMTVCDLSAITKPWEIEKRVADLVTSEFFEQGDMERQELKITPIDIMNREKEDQLPMMQVGFIDSICIPIYEAFASLSDKLTPLIDGVLENKQHWIELAQTAKEVYANNNNTSENNNNNNNHCKEHEEATDAEVKNSTAGSPTSSQETNNSCSNITEKIVGRLGVDLATPPFGEKMSYLVAQKGNGWVNGDKVRLLRLSSSDGKTSELLLQDGQPPPQPLEEPELLEQ
;
A
#
# COMPACT_ATOMS: atom_id res chain seq x y z
N ALA A 1 8.70 23.46 51.43
CA ALA A 1 10.15 23.39 51.70
C ALA A 1 10.82 22.86 50.42
N ALA A 2 11.82 23.48 49.79
CA ALA A 2 13.03 24.15 50.30
C ALA A 2 13.99 23.12 50.94
N VAL A 3 15.30 23.07 50.68
CA VAL A 3 16.32 23.98 50.07
C VAL A 3 17.27 23.07 49.24
N ALA A 4 17.61 23.25 47.95
CA ALA A 4 18.28 24.32 47.15
C ALA A 4 19.83 24.21 47.03
N ASN A 5 20.37 24.81 45.95
CA ASN A 5 21.78 25.20 45.65
C ASN A 5 22.80 24.20 45.04
N ASN A 6 23.27 24.57 43.83
CA ASN A 6 24.68 24.81 43.40
C ASN A 6 25.76 23.71 43.51
N THR A 7 26.84 23.66 42.70
CA THR A 7 27.29 24.27 41.42
C THR A 7 28.53 23.50 40.96
N GLY A 8 28.81 23.37 39.65
CA GLY A 8 30.08 22.80 39.20
C GLY A 8 30.20 22.72 37.67
N SER A 9 31.43 22.78 37.15
CA SER A 9 31.74 22.89 35.71
C SER A 9 32.74 21.83 35.24
N SER A 10 33.11 21.94 33.96
CA SER A 10 34.28 21.37 33.28
C SER A 10 34.27 19.89 32.87
N VAL A 11 34.88 19.67 31.72
CA VAL A 11 35.03 18.44 30.94
C VAL A 11 36.31 17.73 31.37
N ASP A 12 36.30 16.40 31.54
CA ASP A 12 37.24 15.49 30.83
C ASP A 12 36.99 13.99 31.14
N SER A 13 37.61 13.12 30.33
CA SER A 13 37.66 11.65 30.47
C SER A 13 38.91 11.22 31.28
N PRO A 14 39.26 9.92 31.55
CA PRO A 14 38.71 8.66 30.99
C PRO A 14 38.66 7.42 31.95
N THR A 15 38.34 6.24 31.36
CA THR A 15 38.72 4.86 31.75
C THR A 15 38.23 4.17 33.04
N HIS A 16 37.56 3.02 32.82
CA HIS A 16 37.40 1.78 33.63
C HIS A 16 37.92 1.70 35.09
N GLY A 17 37.02 1.27 35.99
CA GLY A 17 37.32 0.64 37.28
C GLY A 17 36.17 -0.28 37.75
N SER A 18 36.46 -1.53 38.11
CA SER A 18 35.48 -2.61 38.33
C SER A 18 34.80 -2.62 39.72
N ASN A 19 33.56 -3.10 39.78
CA ASN A 19 33.08 -4.02 40.84
C ASN A 19 31.73 -4.68 40.49
N GLN A 20 31.61 -5.99 40.72
CA GLN A 20 30.34 -6.74 40.82
C GLN A 20 30.24 -7.33 42.24
N PRO A 21 29.07 -7.86 42.67
CA PRO A 21 28.89 -9.32 42.51
C PRO A 21 27.46 -9.79 42.15
N SER A 22 27.41 -10.86 41.36
CA SER A 22 26.41 -11.95 41.34
C SER A 22 24.89 -11.67 41.32
N SER A 23 24.23 -12.05 40.22
CA SER A 23 23.44 -13.30 40.19
C SER A 23 23.10 -13.71 38.74
N SER A 24 22.58 -14.92 38.54
CA SER A 24 22.61 -15.62 37.24
C SER A 24 21.25 -15.73 36.54
N ARG A 25 21.22 -15.43 35.23
CA ARG A 25 20.72 -16.31 34.15
C ARG A 25 20.87 -15.62 32.79
N GLY A 26 21.41 -16.33 31.80
CA GLY A 26 21.57 -15.83 30.43
C GLY A 26 20.42 -16.27 29.52
N GLY A 27 20.03 -15.40 28.58
CA GLY A 27 18.95 -15.65 27.61
C GLY A 27 18.85 -14.51 26.60
N SER A 28 19.80 -14.42 25.68
CA SER A 28 19.89 -13.31 24.72
C SER A 28 18.93 -13.50 23.54
N GLY A 29 17.68 -13.07 23.71
CA GLY A 29 16.70 -12.99 22.63
C GLY A 29 16.89 -11.72 21.80
N ALA A 30 17.75 -11.77 20.77
CA ALA A 30 17.97 -10.64 19.88
C ALA A 30 16.76 -10.41 18.96
N THR A 31 15.96 -9.38 19.26
CA THR A 31 14.81 -8.98 18.44
C THR A 31 15.25 -8.28 17.15
N THR A 32 15.26 -9.01 16.03
CA THR A 32 15.49 -8.42 14.71
C THR A 32 14.26 -7.60 14.26
N PRO A 33 14.39 -6.31 13.88
CA PRO A 33 13.26 -5.50 13.49
C PRO A 33 12.71 -5.92 12.12
N VAL A 34 11.41 -6.20 12.05
CA VAL A 34 10.72 -6.58 10.80
C VAL A 34 10.58 -5.35 9.89
N ARG A 35 11.44 -5.25 8.87
CA ARG A 35 11.18 -4.38 7.72
C ARG A 35 10.03 -4.96 6.89
N LYS A 36 8.94 -4.20 6.74
CA LYS A 36 7.92 -4.47 5.71
C LYS A 36 8.57 -4.23 4.34
N ILE A 37 8.77 -5.30 3.58
CA ILE A 37 9.20 -5.25 2.17
C ILE A 37 7.95 -5.11 1.29
N SER A 38 8.02 -4.25 0.27
CA SER A 38 6.94 -4.05 -0.69
C SER A 38 6.96 -5.14 -1.75
N ALA A 39 5.78 -5.57 -2.23
CA ALA A 39 5.67 -6.52 -3.35
C ALA A 39 6.42 -6.05 -4.62
N HIS A 40 6.57 -4.73 -4.79
CA HIS A 40 7.30 -4.13 -5.92
C HIS A 40 8.80 -4.51 -5.97
N GLU A 41 9.40 -5.00 -4.88
CA GLU A 41 10.80 -5.47 -4.89
C GLU A 41 10.96 -6.90 -5.45
N PHE A 42 9.87 -7.67 -5.63
CA PHE A 42 9.93 -9.07 -6.11
C PHE A 42 10.05 -9.23 -7.63
N GLU A 43 9.70 -8.23 -8.43
CA GLU A 43 9.59 -8.36 -9.89
C GLU A 43 10.93 -8.27 -10.64
N ARG A 44 12.00 -7.77 -10.01
CA ARG A 44 13.33 -7.71 -10.63
C ARG A 44 14.07 -9.03 -10.53
N GLY A 45 13.75 -9.95 -11.45
CA GLY A 45 14.42 -11.23 -11.59
C GLY A 45 15.94 -11.10 -11.79
N GLY A 46 16.71 -11.75 -10.92
CA GLY A 46 18.18 -11.80 -10.98
C GLY A 46 18.75 -12.66 -9.85
N LEU A 47 19.10 -13.91 -10.14
CA LEU A 47 19.55 -14.87 -9.13
C LEU A 47 20.98 -14.59 -8.63
N LEU A 48 21.08 -14.56 -7.30
CA LEU A 48 22.21 -15.06 -6.47
C LEU A 48 23.65 -14.64 -6.83
N LYS A 49 24.26 -13.91 -5.89
CA LYS A 49 25.60 -14.28 -5.36
C LYS A 49 25.50 -14.46 -3.84
N PRO A 50 26.22 -15.41 -3.23
CA PRO A 50 26.20 -15.58 -1.78
C PRO A 50 26.90 -14.39 -1.10
N ILE A 51 26.14 -13.60 -0.33
CA ILE A 51 26.69 -12.53 0.50
C ILE A 51 27.11 -13.14 1.83
N VAL A 52 28.42 -13.23 2.07
CA VAL A 52 28.99 -13.53 3.38
C VAL A 52 29.27 -12.20 4.07
N ASN A 53 28.44 -11.84 5.06
CA ASN A 53 28.69 -10.68 5.89
C ASN A 53 29.86 -10.95 6.85
N THR A 54 30.91 -10.14 6.78
CA THR A 54 31.80 -9.91 7.92
C THR A 54 31.14 -8.93 8.89
N ILE A 55 31.68 -8.84 10.11
CA ILE A 55 31.08 -8.10 11.24
C ILE A 55 30.95 -6.58 10.94
N ASP A 56 31.82 -6.06 10.07
CA ASP A 56 31.99 -4.62 9.82
C ASP A 56 31.39 -4.13 8.47
N GLY A 57 30.68 -5.00 7.74
CA GLY A 57 29.79 -4.60 6.63
C GLY A 57 30.42 -4.15 5.30
N THR A 58 31.74 -4.18 5.14
CA THR A 58 32.41 -3.73 3.89
C THR A 58 32.53 -4.86 2.84
N PRO A 59 32.06 -4.69 1.60
CA PRO A 59 32.20 -5.71 0.54
C PRO A 59 33.60 -5.70 -0.08
N THR A 60 34.26 -6.86 -0.18
CA THR A 60 35.59 -7.00 -0.81
C THR A 60 35.71 -8.31 -1.59
N PHE A 61 36.23 -8.24 -2.81
CA PHE A 61 36.68 -9.41 -3.58
C PHE A 61 38.21 -9.52 -3.53
N LEU A 62 38.73 -10.72 -3.30
CA LEU A 62 40.16 -11.01 -3.44
C LEU A 62 40.47 -11.33 -4.91
N SER A 63 40.95 -10.34 -5.65
CA SER A 63 41.58 -10.51 -6.96
C SER A 63 42.80 -9.59 -7.07
N ILE A 64 44.00 -10.17 -7.09
CA ILE A 64 45.26 -9.44 -7.24
C ILE A 64 45.48 -9.14 -8.73
N SER A 65 45.48 -7.87 -9.11
CA SER A 65 45.79 -7.43 -10.48
C SER A 65 47.27 -7.09 -10.62
N PRO A 66 48.01 -7.66 -11.59
CA PRO A 66 49.27 -7.11 -12.06
C PRO A 66 49.03 -5.78 -12.80
N GLN A 67 49.99 -4.85 -12.72
CA GLN A 67 50.00 -3.61 -13.50
C GLN A 67 51.15 -3.59 -14.51
N ASN A 68 51.00 -2.78 -15.57
CA ASN A 68 51.98 -2.46 -16.61
C ASN A 68 52.27 -3.63 -17.59
N GLU A 69 52.70 -3.45 -18.84
CA GLU A 69 53.28 -2.26 -19.52
C GLU A 69 52.57 -1.82 -20.83
N SER A 70 53.21 -0.90 -21.54
CA SER A 70 52.66 0.06 -22.51
C SER A 70 52.54 -0.37 -23.99
N SER A 71 51.48 0.13 -24.62
CA SER A 71 51.41 0.68 -26.01
C SER A 71 51.94 -0.10 -27.22
N ALA A 72 51.03 -0.45 -28.14
CA ALA A 72 51.29 -0.50 -29.59
C ALA A 72 50.01 -0.21 -30.40
N THR A 73 50.14 0.29 -31.63
CA THR A 73 49.03 0.57 -32.57
C THR A 73 48.83 -0.57 -33.57
N GLY A 74 47.59 -0.87 -33.97
CA GLY A 74 47.32 -1.87 -35.00
C GLY A 74 45.86 -1.91 -35.46
N SER A 75 45.65 -1.84 -36.78
CA SER A 75 44.35 -1.82 -37.46
C SER A 75 43.56 -3.13 -37.38
N MET A 76 42.24 -3.05 -37.19
CA MET A 76 41.32 -4.14 -37.54
C MET A 76 41.24 -4.31 -39.06
N GLN A 77 41.25 -5.56 -39.54
CA GLN A 77 40.89 -5.94 -40.90
C GLN A 77 40.12 -7.27 -40.84
N CYS A 78 39.03 -7.40 -41.60
CA CYS A 78 38.01 -8.43 -41.36
C CYS A 78 37.99 -9.57 -42.41
N CYS A 79 37.33 -10.66 -42.01
CA CYS A 79 36.70 -11.72 -42.82
C CYS A 79 37.59 -12.87 -43.36
N PRO A 80 36.99 -14.05 -43.67
CA PRO A 80 35.58 -14.47 -43.49
C PRO A 80 35.41 -15.70 -42.56
N ASN A 81 34.17 -16.21 -42.46
CA ASN A 81 33.74 -17.43 -41.76
C ASN A 81 33.93 -17.42 -40.23
N GLY A 82 32.91 -17.00 -39.49
CA GLY A 82 32.93 -17.01 -38.02
C GLY A 82 32.37 -18.30 -37.42
N VAL A 83 33.03 -18.79 -36.37
CA VAL A 83 32.43 -18.94 -35.04
C VAL A 83 33.47 -18.45 -34.02
N VAL A 84 33.14 -17.43 -33.21
CA VAL A 84 34.04 -16.88 -32.20
C VAL A 84 33.67 -17.46 -30.83
N ASN A 85 34.20 -18.65 -30.52
CA ASN A 85 34.02 -19.31 -29.23
C ASN A 85 34.93 -18.71 -28.13
N CYS A 86 34.72 -17.44 -27.79
CA CYS A 86 35.53 -16.70 -26.83
C CYS A 86 34.94 -16.61 -25.41
N THR A 87 34.67 -17.76 -24.76
CA THR A 87 34.50 -17.86 -23.29
C THR A 87 35.08 -19.16 -22.71
N ALA A 88 36.27 -19.56 -23.16
CA ALA A 88 37.06 -20.55 -22.43
C ALA A 88 37.60 -19.92 -21.14
N ASN A 89 36.91 -20.12 -20.02
CA ASN A 89 37.42 -19.75 -18.70
C ASN A 89 38.76 -20.45 -18.45
N LEU A 90 39.84 -19.68 -18.33
CA LEU A 90 41.17 -20.15 -18.00
C LEU A 90 41.21 -20.68 -16.55
N ARG A 91 40.71 -21.91 -16.36
CA ARG A 91 41.13 -22.74 -15.22
C ARG A 91 42.66 -22.85 -15.28
N PRO A 92 43.39 -22.66 -14.16
CA PRO A 92 44.83 -22.88 -14.16
C PRO A 92 45.11 -24.32 -14.60
N LEU A 93 45.95 -24.51 -15.62
CA LEU A 93 46.35 -25.85 -16.02
C LEU A 93 47.13 -26.48 -14.86
N ARG A 94 46.66 -27.64 -14.39
CA ARG A 94 47.36 -28.47 -13.42
C ARG A 94 48.71 -28.86 -14.02
N LEU A 95 49.81 -28.53 -13.33
CA LEU A 95 51.17 -28.90 -13.74
C LEU A 95 51.25 -30.41 -14.00
N SER A 96 51.98 -30.81 -15.03
CA SER A 96 52.11 -32.23 -15.37
C SER A 96 52.86 -32.98 -14.28
N ARG A 97 52.67 -34.31 -14.23
CA ARG A 97 53.35 -35.21 -13.28
C ARG A 97 54.89 -35.07 -13.32
N ASN A 98 55.46 -34.63 -14.44
CA ASN A 98 56.90 -34.44 -14.59
C ASN A 98 57.37 -33.06 -14.09
N GLU A 99 56.51 -32.03 -14.12
CA GLU A 99 56.80 -30.71 -13.57
C GLU A 99 56.62 -30.71 -12.05
N LEU A 100 55.54 -31.31 -11.53
CA LEU A 100 55.33 -31.48 -10.09
C LEU A 100 56.48 -32.23 -9.40
N LYS A 101 57.16 -33.15 -10.11
CA LYS A 101 58.34 -33.89 -9.62
C LYS A 101 59.65 -33.08 -9.61
N GLN A 102 59.64 -31.81 -10.02
CA GLN A 102 60.80 -30.92 -10.04
C GLN A 102 60.72 -29.77 -9.03
N LEU A 103 59.60 -29.67 -8.30
CA LEU A 103 59.37 -28.65 -7.26
C LEU A 103 60.01 -29.05 -5.91
N ASP A 104 60.36 -28.07 -5.08
CA ASP A 104 60.71 -28.32 -3.66
C ASP A 104 59.49 -28.84 -2.88
N GLU A 105 59.69 -29.54 -1.75
CA GLU A 105 58.61 -30.09 -0.92
C GLU A 105 57.53 -29.05 -0.58
N ARG A 106 57.95 -27.80 -0.32
CA ARG A 106 57.05 -26.68 0.02
C ARG A 106 56.25 -26.17 -1.17
N GLU A 107 56.88 -26.10 -2.34
CA GLU A 107 56.26 -25.66 -3.60
C GLU A 107 55.27 -26.71 -4.11
N LEU A 108 55.65 -27.99 -4.01
CA LEU A 108 54.78 -29.13 -4.30
C LEU A 108 53.55 -29.13 -3.40
N ILE A 109 53.71 -29.04 -2.08
CA ILE A 109 52.55 -28.95 -1.15
C ILE A 109 51.67 -27.74 -1.49
N PHE A 110 52.24 -26.58 -1.81
CA PHE A 110 51.48 -25.38 -2.15
C PHE A 110 50.62 -25.55 -3.41
N GLU A 111 51.18 -26.07 -4.51
CA GLU A 111 50.42 -26.31 -5.74
C GLU A 111 49.39 -27.46 -5.57
N LEU A 112 49.70 -28.51 -4.81
CA LEU A 112 48.75 -29.58 -4.48
C LEU A 112 47.61 -29.10 -3.55
N VAL A 113 47.83 -28.06 -2.74
CA VAL A 113 46.78 -27.40 -1.93
C VAL A 113 45.90 -26.50 -2.80
N LYS A 114 46.50 -25.76 -3.74
CA LYS A 114 45.81 -24.88 -4.71
C LYS A 114 44.85 -25.63 -5.64
N ASP A 115 45.16 -26.88 -6.01
CA ASP A 115 44.31 -27.80 -6.79
C ASP A 115 43.03 -28.23 -6.03
N ILE A 116 43.11 -28.39 -4.69
CA ILE A 116 42.00 -28.82 -3.83
C ILE A 116 41.18 -27.66 -3.25
N CYS A 117 41.79 -26.53 -2.92
CA CYS A 117 41.11 -25.39 -2.26
C CYS A 117 40.00 -24.73 -3.10
N ASN A 118 39.97 -24.98 -4.41
CA ASN A 118 38.98 -24.43 -5.34
C ASN A 118 37.88 -25.44 -5.72
N ASP A 119 37.88 -26.64 -5.13
CA ASP A 119 36.87 -27.66 -5.40
C ASP A 119 35.78 -27.68 -4.32
N LEU A 120 34.53 -27.76 -4.76
CA LEU A 120 33.34 -27.72 -3.91
C LEU A 120 32.46 -28.97 -4.08
N ASP A 121 32.76 -29.85 -5.03
CA ASP A 121 32.14 -31.19 -5.09
C ASP A 121 32.96 -32.16 -4.23
N VAL A 122 32.29 -32.79 -3.27
CA VAL A 122 32.94 -33.67 -2.28
C VAL A 122 33.62 -34.88 -2.94
N ARG A 123 33.09 -35.41 -4.06
CA ARG A 123 33.70 -36.55 -4.78
C ARG A 123 34.92 -36.10 -5.59
N SER A 124 34.79 -35.01 -6.37
CA SER A 124 35.91 -34.42 -7.12
C SER A 124 37.09 -34.09 -6.20
N LEU A 125 36.79 -33.48 -5.05
CA LEU A 125 37.75 -33.15 -4.02
C LEU A 125 38.42 -34.38 -3.41
N CYS A 126 37.66 -35.40 -2.99
CA CYS A 126 38.24 -36.64 -2.44
C CYS A 126 39.15 -37.36 -3.45
N HIS A 127 38.81 -37.37 -4.75
CA HIS A 127 39.62 -37.98 -5.79
C HIS A 127 40.95 -37.24 -5.99
N LYS A 128 40.91 -35.91 -6.10
CA LYS A 128 42.11 -35.06 -6.15
C LYS A 128 43.02 -35.26 -4.96
N ILE A 129 42.46 -35.28 -3.74
CA ILE A 129 43.22 -35.51 -2.50
C ILE A 129 44.01 -36.83 -2.61
N LEU A 130 43.35 -37.91 -3.03
CA LEU A 130 44.01 -39.22 -3.14
C LEU A 130 45.04 -39.30 -4.28
N GLN A 131 44.79 -38.68 -5.44
CA GLN A 131 45.81 -38.54 -6.48
C GLN A 131 47.04 -37.77 -5.98
N ASN A 132 46.81 -36.64 -5.31
CA ASN A 132 47.85 -35.73 -4.83
C ASN A 132 48.68 -36.39 -3.71
N VAL A 133 48.05 -37.08 -2.77
CA VAL A 133 48.72 -37.89 -1.74
C VAL A 133 49.55 -39.02 -2.37
N SER A 134 49.02 -39.72 -3.38
CA SER A 134 49.75 -40.80 -4.06
C SER A 134 51.01 -40.29 -4.79
N ILE A 135 50.98 -39.07 -5.33
CA ILE A 135 52.15 -38.38 -5.88
C ILE A 135 53.13 -37.99 -4.78
N LEU A 136 52.63 -37.36 -3.70
CA LEU A 136 53.42 -36.78 -2.61
C LEU A 136 54.19 -37.84 -1.80
N LEU A 137 53.60 -39.02 -1.59
CA LEU A 137 54.20 -40.13 -0.81
C LEU A 137 54.78 -41.25 -1.68
N ASN A 138 54.73 -41.09 -3.02
CA ASN A 138 55.07 -42.10 -4.01
C ASN A 138 54.41 -43.47 -3.73
N ALA A 139 53.14 -43.47 -3.33
CA ALA A 139 52.36 -44.67 -3.00
C ALA A 139 51.68 -45.26 -4.24
N ASP A 140 51.44 -46.58 -4.26
CA ASP A 140 50.78 -47.26 -5.37
C ASP A 140 49.29 -46.87 -5.47
N ARG A 141 48.58 -46.99 -4.35
CA ARG A 141 47.13 -46.79 -4.22
C ARG A 141 46.75 -46.09 -2.92
N GLY A 142 45.61 -45.40 -2.95
CA GLY A 142 45.00 -44.76 -1.78
C GLY A 142 43.49 -45.02 -1.66
N SER A 143 42.91 -44.71 -0.51
CA SER A 143 41.46 -44.76 -0.26
C SER A 143 41.08 -43.76 0.83
N LEU A 144 39.92 -43.12 0.69
CA LEU A 144 39.45 -42.08 1.61
C LEU A 144 38.04 -42.41 2.07
N PHE A 145 37.87 -42.43 3.38
CA PHE A 145 36.59 -42.68 4.05
C PHE A 145 36.14 -41.40 4.74
N LEU A 146 34.91 -40.95 4.50
CA LEU A 146 34.31 -39.81 5.20
C LEU A 146 33.51 -40.30 6.40
N VAL A 147 33.46 -39.48 7.47
CA VAL A 147 32.63 -39.78 8.65
C VAL A 147 31.17 -39.41 8.36
N GLN A 148 30.26 -40.36 8.57
CA GLN A 148 28.81 -40.14 8.47
C GLN A 148 28.12 -40.53 9.79
N GLY A 149 27.05 -39.80 10.14
CA GLY A 149 26.33 -39.91 11.41
C GLY A 149 26.57 -38.72 12.35
N LYS A 150 25.75 -38.58 13.40
CA LYS A 150 25.86 -37.53 14.43
C LYS A 150 26.45 -38.11 15.72
N SER A 151 27.17 -37.28 16.47
CA SER A 151 27.61 -37.63 17.82
C SER A 151 26.54 -37.21 18.84
N THR A 152 25.56 -38.07 19.10
CA THR A 152 24.46 -37.82 20.04
C THR A 152 24.78 -38.37 21.44
N CYS A 153 24.95 -37.48 22.41
CA CYS A 153 24.97 -37.84 23.83
C CYS A 153 23.54 -38.12 24.35
N GLY A 154 22.88 -39.15 23.82
CA GLY A 154 21.57 -39.60 24.30
C GLY A 154 20.73 -40.37 23.27
N GLY A 155 20.15 -41.49 23.73
CA GLY A 155 19.00 -42.15 23.11
C GLY A 155 19.26 -42.91 21.81
N ASP A 156 19.36 -42.16 20.71
CA ASP A 156 19.17 -42.70 19.36
C ASP A 156 20.44 -43.28 18.74
N ASN A 157 20.31 -44.50 18.20
CA ASN A 157 21.44 -45.42 18.00
C ASN A 157 22.11 -45.29 16.62
N THR A 158 22.18 -44.08 16.06
CA THR A 158 22.92 -43.79 14.82
C THR A 158 24.42 -43.77 15.10
N LYS A 159 25.02 -44.95 15.31
CA LYS A 159 26.47 -45.12 15.41
C LYS A 159 27.17 -44.45 14.23
N LYS A 160 28.24 -43.70 14.49
CA LYS A 160 29.10 -43.17 13.43
C LYS A 160 29.57 -44.32 12.53
N CYS A 161 29.71 -44.05 11.24
CA CYS A 161 30.33 -44.97 10.30
C CYS A 161 31.30 -44.23 9.37
N LEU A 162 32.21 -45.00 8.78
CA LEU A 162 33.13 -44.57 7.74
C LEU A 162 32.56 -45.03 6.41
N VAL A 163 32.47 -44.10 5.45
CA VAL A 163 31.87 -44.35 4.14
C VAL A 163 32.82 -43.88 3.05
N SER A 164 33.18 -44.78 2.13
CA SER A 164 33.97 -44.45 0.95
C SER A 164 33.17 -44.68 -0.32
N LYS A 165 33.17 -43.66 -1.18
CA LYS A 165 32.71 -43.73 -2.58
C LYS A 165 33.88 -43.75 -3.56
N LEU A 166 35.12 -43.82 -3.06
CA LEU A 166 36.37 -43.75 -3.83
C LEU A 166 37.41 -44.68 -3.18
N PHE A 167 37.25 -45.97 -3.46
CA PHE A 167 38.13 -47.04 -3.01
C PHE A 167 39.21 -47.34 -4.06
N ASP A 168 40.40 -47.75 -3.63
CA ASP A 168 41.49 -48.22 -4.51
C ASP A 168 41.95 -47.23 -5.62
N VAL A 169 42.16 -45.96 -5.24
CA VAL A 169 42.57 -44.87 -6.13
C VAL A 169 44.04 -44.97 -6.51
N CYS A 170 44.33 -45.27 -7.78
CA CYS A 170 45.65 -45.11 -8.38
C CYS A 170 45.89 -43.66 -8.85
N SER A 171 47.15 -43.21 -8.87
CA SER A 171 47.56 -41.87 -9.33
C SER A 171 47.42 -41.57 -10.84
N ASN A 172 46.72 -42.44 -11.57
CA ASN A 172 46.33 -42.31 -12.98
C ASN A 172 44.83 -42.58 -13.22
N SER A 173 44.04 -42.85 -12.17
CA SER A 173 42.59 -43.09 -12.27
C SER A 173 41.81 -41.83 -12.66
N THR A 174 40.70 -41.99 -13.39
CA THR A 174 39.73 -40.93 -13.66
C THR A 174 38.57 -40.98 -12.65
N LEU A 175 37.76 -39.91 -12.58
CA LEU A 175 36.54 -39.90 -11.76
C LEU A 175 35.47 -40.87 -12.33
N GLU A 176 35.36 -40.94 -13.65
CA GLU A 176 34.33 -41.70 -14.38
C GLU A 176 34.46 -43.23 -14.17
N GLU A 177 35.69 -43.73 -14.07
CA GLU A 177 35.99 -45.13 -13.71
C GLU A 177 35.59 -45.47 -12.26
N MET A 178 35.48 -44.45 -11.38
CA MET A 178 35.22 -44.64 -9.96
C MET A 178 33.76 -44.49 -9.57
N GLU A 179 32.96 -43.72 -10.32
CA GLU A 179 31.51 -43.62 -10.08
C GLU A 179 30.75 -44.94 -10.32
N GLN A 180 31.41 -45.95 -10.88
CA GLN A 180 30.84 -47.29 -11.12
C GLN A 180 31.15 -48.31 -10.00
N GLN A 181 31.80 -47.91 -8.90
CA GLN A 181 32.08 -48.79 -7.76
C GLN A 181 31.06 -48.64 -6.63
N ASP A 182 30.78 -49.75 -5.93
CA ASP A 182 29.87 -49.79 -4.78
C ASP A 182 30.41 -49.03 -3.56
N GLU A 183 29.50 -48.47 -2.76
CA GLU A 183 29.82 -47.67 -1.57
C GLU A 183 30.30 -48.53 -0.39
N VAL A 184 31.61 -48.49 -0.10
CA VAL A 184 32.25 -49.25 0.97
C VAL A 184 31.95 -48.62 2.34
N LYS A 185 31.39 -49.41 3.26
CA LYS A 185 31.03 -48.96 4.62
C LYS A 185 31.80 -49.74 5.68
N VAL A 186 32.46 -49.01 6.58
CA VAL A 186 33.25 -49.55 7.71
C VAL A 186 32.66 -49.02 9.03
N ALA A 187 32.53 -49.89 10.03
CA ALA A 187 32.01 -49.51 11.35
C ALA A 187 33.08 -48.73 12.15
N TRP A 188 32.64 -47.81 13.01
CA TRP A 188 33.53 -47.10 13.93
C TRP A 188 34.33 -48.07 14.81
N GLY A 189 35.62 -47.79 15.04
CA GLY A 189 36.54 -48.66 15.80
C GLY A 189 36.97 -49.95 15.08
N MET A 190 36.32 -50.34 13.97
CA MET A 190 36.57 -51.62 13.29
C MET A 190 37.68 -51.53 12.22
N GLY A 191 38.65 -52.42 12.30
CA GLY A 191 39.81 -52.46 11.39
C GLY A 191 40.71 -51.22 11.51
N ILE A 192 41.73 -51.12 10.65
CA ILE A 192 42.72 -50.03 10.73
C ILE A 192 42.06 -48.65 10.55
N ALA A 193 41.24 -48.46 9.52
CA ALA A 193 40.58 -47.18 9.25
C ALA A 193 39.58 -46.78 10.37
N GLY A 194 38.79 -47.73 10.87
CA GLY A 194 37.85 -47.49 11.98
C GLY A 194 38.57 -47.17 13.29
N HIS A 195 39.71 -47.81 13.55
CA HIS A 195 40.57 -47.49 14.69
C HIS A 195 41.20 -46.09 14.59
N VAL A 196 41.72 -45.70 13.42
CA VAL A 196 42.28 -44.35 13.19
C VAL A 196 41.21 -43.26 13.31
N ALA A 197 39.96 -43.54 12.90
CA ALA A 197 38.84 -42.63 13.11
C ALA A 197 38.47 -42.46 14.60
N GLU A 198 38.57 -43.54 15.38
CA GLU A 198 38.22 -43.56 16.80
C GLU A 198 39.32 -42.99 17.71
N SER A 199 40.59 -43.33 17.47
CA SER A 199 41.73 -42.81 18.23
C SER A 199 42.06 -41.37 17.86
N GLY A 200 41.81 -40.98 16.60
CA GLY A 200 42.29 -39.73 16.03
C GLY A 200 43.81 -39.69 15.84
N GLU A 201 44.52 -40.82 15.91
CA GLU A 201 45.98 -40.90 15.82
C GLU A 201 46.44 -41.78 14.63
N PRO A 202 47.59 -41.48 14.01
CA PRO A 202 48.04 -42.16 12.80
C PRO A 202 48.55 -43.58 13.05
N VAL A 203 48.49 -44.42 12.01
CA VAL A 203 48.95 -45.81 12.03
C VAL A 203 49.82 -46.09 10.79
N ASN A 204 51.11 -46.34 11.02
CA ASN A 204 52.07 -46.79 10.02
C ASN A 204 52.43 -48.26 10.27
N ILE A 205 52.24 -49.11 9.26
CA ILE A 205 52.44 -50.57 9.34
C ILE A 205 53.42 -51.00 8.23
N PRO A 206 54.65 -51.44 8.57
CA PRO A 206 55.64 -51.91 7.58
C PRO A 206 55.28 -53.23 6.90
N ASP A 207 54.56 -54.14 7.58
CA ASP A 207 54.00 -55.37 7.02
C ASP A 207 52.56 -55.57 7.49
N ALA A 208 51.60 -55.30 6.61
CA ALA A 208 50.16 -55.39 6.85
C ALA A 208 49.73 -56.81 7.26
N TYR A 209 50.46 -57.85 6.85
CA TYR A 209 50.16 -59.21 7.29
C TYR A 209 50.56 -59.48 8.75
N GLN A 210 51.29 -58.58 9.42
CA GLN A 210 51.66 -58.70 10.84
C GLN A 210 50.78 -57.90 11.81
N ASP A 211 49.85 -57.06 11.32
CA ASP A 211 48.88 -56.35 12.16
C ASP A 211 47.55 -57.11 12.26
N GLU A 212 47.09 -57.36 13.49
CA GLU A 212 45.85 -58.11 13.75
C GLU A 212 44.57 -57.39 13.26
N ARG A 213 44.64 -56.08 12.99
CA ARG A 213 43.52 -55.24 12.52
C ARG A 213 43.38 -55.21 11.00
N PHE A 214 44.29 -55.86 10.25
CA PHE A 214 44.27 -55.87 8.79
C PHE A 214 43.35 -56.97 8.24
N ASN A 215 42.30 -56.59 7.49
CA ASN A 215 41.45 -57.57 6.81
C ASN A 215 42.10 -58.09 5.52
N ARG A 216 42.73 -59.26 5.61
CA ARG A 216 43.35 -59.99 4.49
C ARG A 216 42.36 -60.52 3.44
N GLU A 217 41.06 -60.56 3.73
CA GLU A 217 40.06 -61.07 2.78
C GLU A 217 39.97 -60.20 1.52
N ILE A 218 40.19 -58.89 1.65
CA ILE A 218 40.15 -57.94 0.53
C ILE A 218 41.32 -58.19 -0.44
N ASP A 219 42.54 -58.38 0.08
CA ASP A 219 43.71 -58.80 -0.71
C ASP A 219 43.43 -60.13 -1.46
N VAL A 220 42.81 -61.11 -0.78
CA VAL A 220 42.45 -62.41 -1.37
C VAL A 220 41.37 -62.30 -2.47
N GLN A 221 40.37 -61.44 -2.29
CA GLN A 221 39.30 -61.21 -3.27
C GLN A 221 39.77 -60.42 -4.50
N THR A 222 40.63 -59.42 -4.30
CA THR A 222 41.16 -58.57 -5.38
C THR A 222 42.36 -59.19 -6.11
N GLY A 223 43.02 -60.18 -5.50
CA GLY A 223 44.31 -60.71 -5.97
C GLY A 223 45.49 -59.75 -5.79
N TYR A 224 45.27 -58.61 -5.12
CA TYR A 224 46.30 -57.64 -4.79
C TYR A 224 47.05 -58.07 -3.51
N ARG A 225 48.23 -57.47 -3.26
CA ARG A 225 48.97 -57.70 -2.02
C ARG A 225 49.42 -56.39 -1.39
N THR A 226 48.77 -56.02 -0.30
CA THR A 226 49.19 -54.99 0.63
C THR A 226 50.43 -55.45 1.38
N LYS A 227 51.49 -54.63 1.38
CA LYS A 227 52.75 -54.86 2.10
C LYS A 227 52.89 -53.81 3.19
N ALA A 228 53.16 -52.56 2.83
CA ALA A 228 53.20 -51.44 3.76
C ALA A 228 51.91 -50.62 3.66
N LEU A 229 51.45 -50.06 4.78
CA LEU A 229 50.20 -49.30 4.89
C LEU A 229 50.41 -48.11 5.82
N LEU A 230 50.01 -46.91 5.39
CA LEU A 230 49.98 -45.70 6.22
C LEU A 230 48.56 -45.12 6.21
N CYS A 231 47.97 -45.01 7.40
CA CYS A 231 46.60 -44.56 7.61
C CYS A 231 46.59 -43.36 8.56
N MET A 232 45.94 -42.28 8.14
CA MET A 232 45.95 -40.98 8.82
C MET A 232 44.54 -40.38 8.94
N PRO A 233 44.22 -39.77 10.08
CA PRO A 233 42.94 -39.09 10.29
C PRO A 233 42.96 -37.71 9.60
N ILE A 234 41.87 -37.40 8.88
CA ILE A 234 41.62 -36.06 8.36
C ILE A 234 40.84 -35.30 9.44
N LYS A 235 41.52 -34.36 10.12
CA LYS A 235 40.94 -33.50 11.15
C LYS A 235 40.50 -32.15 10.56
N ASP A 236 39.40 -31.59 11.05
CA ASP A 236 38.99 -30.22 10.71
C ASP A 236 39.76 -29.17 11.54
N ALA A 237 39.41 -27.88 11.39
CA ALA A 237 40.00 -26.79 12.16
C ALA A 237 39.64 -26.82 13.67
N SER A 238 38.65 -27.60 14.06
CA SER A 238 38.23 -27.86 15.46
C SER A 238 39.04 -29.01 16.09
N GLY A 239 39.70 -29.83 15.26
CA GLY A 239 40.36 -31.07 15.64
C GLY A 239 39.49 -32.33 15.49
N ASP A 240 38.23 -32.20 15.06
CA ASP A 240 37.30 -33.31 14.87
C ASP A 240 37.67 -34.12 13.62
N VAL A 241 37.63 -35.45 13.72
CA VAL A 241 37.89 -36.34 12.57
C VAL A 241 36.70 -36.30 11.61
N VAL A 242 36.91 -35.71 10.42
CA VAL A 242 35.92 -35.62 9.32
C VAL A 242 36.08 -36.74 8.29
N GLY A 243 37.24 -37.42 8.29
CA GLY A 243 37.49 -38.60 7.47
C GLY A 243 38.80 -39.29 7.83
N VAL A 244 39.15 -40.33 7.08
CA VAL A 244 40.41 -41.07 7.19
C VAL A 244 40.95 -41.31 5.79
N ALA A 245 42.23 -41.00 5.59
CA ALA A 245 42.96 -41.32 4.36
C ALA A 245 43.93 -42.48 4.62
N GLN A 246 43.91 -43.47 3.75
CA GLN A 246 44.78 -44.64 3.77
C GLN A 246 45.57 -44.70 2.46
N VAL A 247 46.86 -45.00 2.54
CA VAL A 247 47.70 -45.36 1.39
C VAL A 247 48.41 -46.68 1.62
N ILE A 248 48.67 -47.40 0.52
CA ILE A 248 49.30 -48.72 0.54
C ILE A 248 50.44 -48.79 -0.47
N ASN A 249 51.45 -49.60 -0.14
CA ASN A 249 52.63 -49.91 -0.96
C ASN A 249 53.39 -48.67 -1.48
N LYS A 250 54.31 -48.15 -0.67
CA LYS A 250 55.31 -47.16 -1.12
C LYS A 250 56.14 -47.74 -2.27
N GLN A 251 56.24 -47.01 -3.39
CA GLN A 251 57.03 -47.42 -4.55
C GLN A 251 58.50 -47.03 -4.37
N GLY A 252 59.42 -47.95 -4.67
CA GLY A 252 60.87 -47.74 -4.59
C GLY A 252 61.49 -47.94 -3.19
N ASP A 253 60.66 -48.14 -2.16
CA ASP A 253 61.06 -48.29 -0.76
C ASP A 253 60.39 -49.54 -0.16
N GLN A 254 60.73 -49.94 1.07
CA GLN A 254 60.05 -51.07 1.74
C GLN A 254 58.90 -50.66 2.67
N CYS A 255 58.95 -49.46 3.27
CA CYS A 255 57.95 -48.97 4.22
C CYS A 255 57.83 -47.44 4.17
N PHE A 256 56.76 -46.89 4.75
CA PHE A 256 56.64 -45.45 4.96
C PHE A 256 57.50 -45.00 6.14
N THR A 257 58.09 -43.81 6.04
CA THR A 257 59.03 -43.23 7.00
C THR A 257 58.38 -42.14 7.86
N PRO A 258 59.00 -41.73 8.98
CA PRO A 258 58.53 -40.58 9.76
C PRO A 258 58.52 -39.25 8.99
N ALA A 259 59.25 -39.14 7.87
CA ALA A 259 59.15 -38.00 6.97
C ALA A 259 57.86 -38.06 6.13
N ASP A 260 57.54 -39.23 5.56
CA ASP A 260 56.28 -39.48 4.85
C ASP A 260 55.07 -39.19 5.75
N GLU A 261 55.11 -39.65 7.01
CA GLU A 261 54.08 -39.35 8.02
C GLU A 261 53.87 -37.85 8.25
N LYS A 262 54.95 -37.10 8.47
CA LYS A 262 54.91 -35.65 8.72
C LYS A 262 54.39 -34.88 7.51
N ILE A 263 54.81 -35.25 6.31
CA ILE A 263 54.38 -34.65 5.04
C ILE A 263 52.89 -34.94 4.80
N PHE A 264 52.45 -36.19 5.00
CA PHE A 264 51.04 -36.58 4.84
C PHE A 264 50.13 -35.83 5.81
N SER A 265 50.49 -35.78 7.10
CA SER A 265 49.76 -35.04 8.14
C SER A 265 49.65 -33.54 7.80
N SER A 266 50.74 -32.93 7.32
CA SER A 266 50.76 -31.52 6.89
C SER A 266 49.82 -31.25 5.71
N TYR A 267 49.74 -32.16 4.74
CA TYR A 267 48.82 -32.02 3.59
C TYR A 267 47.36 -32.25 3.99
N LEU A 268 47.09 -33.24 4.85
CA LEU A 268 45.73 -33.57 5.29
C LEU A 268 45.07 -32.46 6.12
N GLN A 269 45.84 -31.61 6.81
CA GLN A 269 45.29 -30.45 7.51
C GLN A 269 44.59 -29.47 6.55
N PHE A 270 45.13 -29.25 5.35
CA PHE A 270 44.47 -28.46 4.30
C PHE A 270 43.30 -29.22 3.67
N CYS A 271 43.43 -30.54 3.50
CA CYS A 271 42.36 -31.40 3.00
C CYS A 271 41.11 -31.37 3.90
N GLY A 272 41.29 -31.36 5.22
CA GLY A 272 40.19 -31.27 6.19
C GLY A 272 39.39 -29.97 6.07
N ILE A 273 40.08 -28.84 5.87
CA ILE A 273 39.45 -27.54 5.61
C ILE A 273 38.66 -27.57 4.29
N GLY A 274 39.25 -28.08 3.22
CA GLY A 274 38.58 -28.21 1.92
C GLY A 274 37.33 -29.10 2.00
N LEU A 275 37.45 -30.29 2.56
CA LEU A 275 36.34 -31.26 2.68
C LEU A 275 35.22 -30.70 3.55
N ARG A 276 35.55 -30.00 4.63
CA ARG A 276 34.56 -29.33 5.48
C ARG A 276 33.79 -28.25 4.71
N ASN A 277 34.48 -27.46 3.88
CA ASN A 277 33.85 -26.44 3.04
C ASN A 277 32.95 -27.05 1.95
N ALA A 278 33.39 -28.11 1.28
CA ALA A 278 32.60 -28.82 0.26
C ALA A 278 31.33 -29.44 0.87
N GLN A 279 31.42 -30.11 2.02
CA GLN A 279 30.26 -30.66 2.75
C GLN A 279 29.27 -29.58 3.20
N LEU A 280 29.78 -28.43 3.66
CA LEU A 280 28.93 -27.29 4.05
C LEU A 280 28.25 -26.66 2.82
N TYR A 281 28.94 -26.60 1.68
CA TYR A 281 28.38 -26.11 0.41
C TYR A 281 27.29 -27.05 -0.12
N GLU A 282 27.52 -28.36 -0.17
CA GLU A 282 26.52 -29.36 -0.57
C GLU A 282 25.26 -29.27 0.30
N LYS A 283 25.42 -29.20 1.62
CA LYS A 283 24.30 -29.00 2.56
C LYS A 283 23.56 -27.69 2.30
N SER A 284 24.28 -26.59 2.06
CA SER A 284 23.68 -25.28 1.75
C SER A 284 22.86 -25.33 0.46
N GLN A 285 23.38 -25.95 -0.60
CA GLN A 285 22.68 -26.10 -1.88
C GLN A 285 21.39 -26.93 -1.74
N LEU A 286 21.38 -27.96 -0.89
CA LEU A 286 20.17 -28.72 -0.56
C LEU A 286 19.14 -27.88 0.21
N GLU A 287 19.57 -27.05 1.17
CA GLU A 287 18.69 -26.12 1.91
C GLU A 287 18.13 -25.02 0.99
N VAL A 288 18.92 -24.47 0.07
CA VAL A 288 18.46 -23.54 -0.97
C VAL A 288 17.43 -24.19 -1.89
N LYS A 289 17.70 -25.41 -2.40
CA LYS A 289 16.76 -26.14 -3.27
C LYS A 289 15.43 -26.43 -2.56
N ARG A 290 15.47 -26.78 -1.26
CA ARG A 290 14.28 -26.99 -0.43
C ARG A 290 13.46 -25.70 -0.29
N ASN A 291 14.12 -24.58 -0.02
CA ASN A 291 13.45 -23.30 0.17
C ASN A 291 12.87 -22.76 -1.16
N GLN A 292 13.51 -23.04 -2.31
CA GLN A 292 12.99 -22.70 -3.62
C GLN A 292 11.62 -23.38 -3.88
N VAL A 293 11.51 -24.69 -3.62
CA VAL A 293 10.23 -25.42 -3.75
C VAL A 293 9.12 -24.80 -2.90
N LEU A 294 9.42 -24.40 -1.65
CA LEU A 294 8.46 -23.70 -0.79
C LEU A 294 8.03 -22.34 -1.35
N LEU A 295 8.94 -21.59 -1.97
CA LEU A 295 8.64 -20.27 -2.57
C LEU A 295 7.83 -20.41 -3.87
N ASP A 296 8.10 -21.41 -4.70
CA ASP A 296 7.34 -21.66 -5.93
C ASP A 296 5.91 -22.13 -5.62
N LEU A 297 5.75 -22.97 -4.58
CA LEU A 297 4.44 -23.34 -4.04
C LEU A 297 3.68 -22.12 -3.49
N ALA A 298 4.34 -21.27 -2.70
CA ALA A 298 3.72 -20.04 -2.17
C ALA A 298 3.29 -19.09 -3.30
N ARG A 299 4.11 -18.94 -4.36
CA ARG A 299 3.73 -18.16 -5.55
C ARG A 299 2.45 -18.71 -6.18
N MET A 300 2.38 -20.01 -6.44
CA MET A 300 1.17 -20.62 -7.04
C MET A 300 -0.09 -20.43 -6.17
N ILE A 301 0.01 -20.34 -4.84
CA ILE A 301 -1.13 -20.04 -3.96
C ILE A 301 -1.60 -18.58 -4.09
N PHE A 302 -0.69 -17.63 -4.32
CA PHE A 302 -1.00 -16.19 -4.31
C PHE A 302 -1.14 -15.53 -5.70
N GLU A 303 -0.72 -16.20 -6.77
CA GLU A 303 -0.68 -15.65 -8.14
C GLU A 303 -2.07 -15.47 -8.76
N GLU A 304 -3.04 -16.34 -8.44
CA GLU A 304 -4.43 -16.24 -8.90
C GLU A 304 -5.41 -16.06 -7.74
N GLN A 305 -5.88 -14.83 -7.54
CA GLN A 305 -6.98 -14.48 -6.64
C GLN A 305 -8.32 -14.99 -7.22
N SER A 306 -8.49 -16.31 -7.12
CA SER A 306 -9.66 -17.11 -7.48
C SER A 306 -10.53 -17.38 -6.23
N THR A 307 -11.68 -18.04 -6.40
CA THR A 307 -12.52 -18.42 -5.24
C THR A 307 -11.78 -19.38 -4.32
N ILE A 308 -12.23 -19.45 -3.07
CA ILE A 308 -11.61 -20.33 -2.06
C ILE A 308 -11.54 -21.80 -2.50
N GLU A 309 -12.51 -22.30 -3.28
CA GLU A 309 -12.52 -23.65 -3.84
C GLU A 309 -11.32 -23.92 -4.75
N HIS A 310 -11.07 -23.06 -5.73
CA HIS A 310 -9.96 -23.22 -6.69
C HIS A 310 -8.60 -23.17 -5.99
N MET A 311 -8.43 -22.24 -5.04
CA MET A 311 -7.20 -22.12 -4.27
C MET A 311 -6.99 -23.36 -3.36
N VAL A 312 -8.04 -23.87 -2.68
CA VAL A 312 -7.94 -25.10 -1.88
C VAL A 312 -7.64 -26.33 -2.75
N PHE A 313 -8.25 -26.44 -3.94
CA PHE A 313 -7.97 -27.54 -4.87
C PHE A 313 -6.50 -27.59 -5.32
N ARG A 314 -5.90 -26.43 -5.67
CA ARG A 314 -4.46 -26.33 -6.00
C ARG A 314 -3.59 -26.72 -4.81
N ILE A 315 -3.95 -26.24 -3.62
CA ILE A 315 -3.32 -26.59 -2.34
C ILE A 315 -3.28 -28.11 -2.13
N LEU A 316 -4.40 -28.81 -2.30
CA LEU A 316 -4.50 -30.27 -2.14
C LEU A 316 -3.64 -31.00 -3.19
N THR A 317 -3.77 -30.61 -4.45
CA THR A 317 -3.03 -31.19 -5.59
C THR A 317 -1.52 -31.13 -5.39
N HIS A 318 -0.99 -29.97 -4.99
CA HIS A 318 0.45 -29.81 -4.76
C HIS A 318 0.93 -30.54 -3.50
N MET A 319 0.11 -30.61 -2.44
CA MET A 319 0.47 -31.32 -1.20
C MET A 319 0.55 -32.83 -1.38
N GLN A 320 -0.39 -33.41 -2.13
CA GLN A 320 -0.37 -34.82 -2.50
C GLN A 320 0.95 -35.17 -3.23
N SER A 321 1.31 -34.36 -4.23
CA SER A 321 2.51 -34.53 -5.04
C SER A 321 3.82 -34.31 -4.25
N LEU A 322 3.86 -33.35 -3.31
CA LEU A 322 5.06 -33.06 -2.52
C LEU A 322 5.35 -34.12 -1.44
N ILE A 323 4.32 -34.54 -0.70
CA ILE A 323 4.48 -35.44 0.46
C ILE A 323 4.41 -36.93 0.05
N GLN A 324 3.89 -37.24 -1.14
CA GLN A 324 3.76 -38.59 -1.70
C GLN A 324 2.87 -39.47 -0.82
N CYS A 325 1.58 -39.11 -0.76
CA CYS A 325 0.54 -39.82 0.00
C CYS A 325 -0.72 -40.10 -0.86
N GLN A 326 -1.56 -41.02 -0.41
CA GLN A 326 -2.72 -41.50 -1.17
C GLN A 326 -3.89 -40.52 -1.18
N ARG A 327 -4.09 -39.74 -0.11
CA ARG A 327 -5.24 -38.84 0.04
C ARG A 327 -4.92 -37.63 0.92
N VAL A 328 -5.42 -36.46 0.55
CA VAL A 328 -5.30 -35.21 1.29
C VAL A 328 -6.67 -34.57 1.47
N GLN A 329 -6.97 -34.09 2.67
CA GLN A 329 -8.22 -33.45 3.03
C GLN A 329 -7.98 -32.09 3.69
N ILE A 330 -8.85 -31.12 3.42
CA ILE A 330 -8.91 -29.84 4.12
C ILE A 330 -10.33 -29.59 4.60
N LEU A 331 -10.46 -29.31 5.90
CA LEU A 331 -11.71 -29.03 6.57
C LEU A 331 -11.67 -27.57 7.07
N LEU A 332 -12.55 -26.71 6.57
CA LEU A 332 -12.63 -25.30 6.98
C LEU A 332 -13.62 -25.13 8.13
N VAL A 333 -13.29 -24.30 9.12
CA VAL A 333 -14.15 -24.04 10.30
C VAL A 333 -15.18 -22.94 9.96
N HIS A 334 -16.39 -23.06 10.47
CA HIS A 334 -17.44 -22.07 10.27
C HIS A 334 -17.26 -20.84 11.19
N GLU A 335 -17.18 -19.61 10.62
CA GLU A 335 -16.95 -18.37 11.40
C GLU A 335 -17.91 -18.21 12.59
N ALA A 336 -19.18 -18.57 12.41
CA ALA A 336 -20.22 -18.40 13.44
C ALA A 336 -20.34 -19.57 14.44
N SER A 337 -19.62 -20.68 14.27
CA SER A 337 -19.76 -21.86 15.15
C SER A 337 -18.43 -22.58 15.40
N LYS A 338 -17.76 -22.16 16.48
CA LYS A 338 -16.54 -22.79 17.03
C LYS A 338 -16.84 -24.22 17.49
N GLY A 339 -16.68 -25.19 16.59
CA GLY A 339 -16.97 -26.61 16.83
C GLY A 339 -17.54 -27.37 15.62
N SER A 340 -17.79 -26.71 14.49
CA SER A 340 -18.23 -27.38 13.25
C SER A 340 -17.45 -26.91 12.02
N PHE A 341 -17.14 -27.86 11.13
CA PHE A 341 -16.59 -27.54 9.81
C PHE A 341 -17.71 -27.11 8.84
N SER A 342 -17.43 -26.12 7.99
CA SER A 342 -18.36 -25.52 7.02
C SER A 342 -18.24 -26.11 5.62
N ARG A 343 -17.01 -26.43 5.20
CA ARG A 343 -16.68 -27.05 3.91
C ARG A 343 -15.60 -28.11 4.13
N VAL A 344 -15.77 -29.26 3.48
CA VAL A 344 -14.76 -30.32 3.42
C VAL A 344 -14.36 -30.49 1.96
N PHE A 345 -13.05 -30.40 1.71
CA PHE A 345 -12.41 -30.67 0.44
C PHE A 345 -11.57 -31.93 0.59
N ASP A 346 -11.66 -32.83 -0.38
CA ASP A 346 -11.11 -34.19 -0.31
C ASP A 346 -10.52 -34.55 -1.69
N PHE A 347 -9.34 -35.16 -1.71
CA PHE A 347 -8.56 -35.38 -2.91
C PHE A 347 -7.75 -36.66 -2.80
N GLU A 348 -8.03 -37.64 -3.65
CA GLU A 348 -7.28 -38.90 -3.76
C GLU A 348 -6.29 -38.83 -4.93
N ALA A 349 -5.13 -39.47 -4.78
CA ALA A 349 -4.06 -39.44 -5.79
C ALA A 349 -4.50 -39.94 -7.19
N ASN A 350 -5.53 -40.78 -7.24
CA ASN A 350 -6.11 -41.31 -8.48
C ASN A 350 -7.00 -40.29 -9.22
N ASP A 351 -7.49 -39.24 -8.56
CA ASP A 351 -8.38 -38.24 -9.16
C ASP A 351 -7.67 -37.44 -10.29
N LEU A 352 -6.32 -37.47 -10.31
CA LEU A 352 -5.47 -36.94 -11.39
C LEU A 352 -5.47 -37.78 -12.69
N SER A 353 -6.11 -38.95 -12.71
CA SER A 353 -5.94 -39.96 -13.78
C SER A 353 -7.21 -40.33 -14.55
N GLY A 354 -8.36 -39.80 -14.15
CA GLY A 354 -9.65 -40.05 -14.82
C GLY A 354 -10.07 -38.87 -15.70
N GLU A 355 -10.89 -39.15 -16.73
CA GLU A 355 -11.48 -38.09 -17.56
C GLU A 355 -12.62 -37.32 -16.82
N ASP A 356 -13.16 -37.87 -15.73
CA ASP A 356 -14.25 -37.30 -14.90
C ASP A 356 -13.77 -36.34 -13.77
N GLY A 357 -12.66 -35.61 -13.98
CA GLY A 357 -11.98 -34.81 -12.95
C GLY A 357 -12.79 -33.70 -12.26
N ASP A 358 -13.92 -33.29 -12.84
CA ASP A 358 -14.83 -32.27 -12.25
C ASP A 358 -15.69 -32.82 -11.09
N THR A 359 -15.78 -34.14 -10.88
CA THR A 359 -16.88 -34.73 -10.08
C THR A 359 -16.61 -34.91 -8.58
N ARG A 360 -15.35 -34.83 -8.11
CA ARG A 360 -14.99 -35.03 -6.69
C ARG A 360 -14.40 -33.79 -6.00
N THR A 361 -14.15 -32.72 -6.75
CA THR A 361 -13.37 -31.55 -6.32
C THR A 361 -14.22 -30.42 -5.72
N SER A 362 -15.55 -30.44 -5.91
CA SER A 362 -16.49 -29.52 -5.27
C SER A 362 -16.63 -29.82 -3.77
N PRO A 363 -16.75 -28.81 -2.89
CA PRO A 363 -16.92 -29.04 -1.46
C PRO A 363 -18.25 -29.73 -1.15
N PHE A 364 -18.21 -30.84 -0.40
CA PHE A 364 -19.43 -31.49 0.05
C PHE A 364 -20.09 -30.67 1.17
N GLU A 365 -21.23 -30.04 0.90
CA GLU A 365 -22.07 -29.40 1.92
C GLU A 365 -22.80 -30.42 2.84
N SER A 366 -22.71 -31.72 2.52
CA SER A 366 -23.34 -32.80 3.30
C SER A 366 -22.47 -33.24 4.47
N ARG A 367 -23.11 -33.43 5.63
CA ARG A 367 -22.46 -33.78 6.90
C ARG A 367 -22.12 -35.28 6.97
N PHE A 368 -21.02 -35.68 6.34
CA PHE A 368 -20.44 -37.01 6.58
C PHE A 368 -19.92 -37.17 8.02
N PRO A 369 -19.76 -38.40 8.54
CA PRO A 369 -19.14 -38.66 9.83
C PRO A 369 -17.65 -38.24 9.82
N ILE A 370 -17.41 -36.99 10.22
CA ILE A 370 -16.08 -36.46 10.49
C ILE A 370 -15.44 -37.30 11.59
N ASN A 371 -14.16 -37.65 11.45
CA ASN A 371 -13.40 -38.30 12.53
C ASN A 371 -13.06 -37.23 13.60
N ILE A 372 -14.07 -36.91 14.43
CA ILE A 372 -14.07 -35.83 15.43
C ILE A 372 -12.95 -36.03 16.45
N GLY A 373 -12.51 -37.26 16.69
CA GLY A 373 -11.36 -37.55 17.54
C GLY A 373 -10.09 -36.89 17.02
N ILE A 374 -9.57 -37.27 15.85
CA ILE A 374 -8.33 -36.69 15.31
C ILE A 374 -8.54 -35.25 14.85
N THR A 375 -9.47 -35.01 13.91
CA THR A 375 -9.62 -33.68 13.28
C THR A 375 -10.17 -32.64 14.25
N GLY A 376 -11.09 -33.03 15.14
CA GLY A 376 -11.65 -32.15 16.17
C GLY A 376 -10.66 -31.86 17.29
N TYR A 377 -9.78 -32.80 17.66
CA TYR A 377 -8.66 -32.53 18.56
C TYR A 377 -7.76 -31.43 17.96
N VAL A 378 -7.28 -31.64 16.73
CA VAL A 378 -6.39 -30.68 16.05
C VAL A 378 -7.06 -29.31 15.84
N ALA A 379 -8.35 -29.27 15.51
CA ALA A 379 -9.12 -28.03 15.40
C ALA A 379 -9.33 -27.29 16.74
N THR A 380 -9.26 -28.00 17.88
CA THR A 380 -9.52 -27.44 19.22
C THR A 380 -8.23 -27.07 19.96
N THR A 381 -7.18 -27.89 19.86
CA THR A 381 -5.88 -27.64 20.52
C THR A 381 -4.92 -26.85 19.63
N GLY A 382 -5.03 -26.98 18.31
CA GLY A 382 -4.06 -26.44 17.36
C GLY A 382 -2.72 -27.17 17.34
N GLU A 383 -2.63 -28.35 17.95
CA GLU A 383 -1.43 -29.20 17.98
C GLU A 383 -1.38 -30.15 16.78
N THR A 384 -0.16 -30.48 16.33
CA THR A 384 0.07 -31.47 15.25
C THR A 384 -0.08 -32.89 15.77
N VAL A 385 -0.73 -33.75 14.99
CA VAL A 385 -0.88 -35.18 15.26
C VAL A 385 -0.29 -35.99 14.11
N ASN A 386 0.71 -36.83 14.40
CA ASN A 386 1.34 -37.76 13.45
C ASN A 386 1.17 -39.20 14.00
N ILE A 387 0.52 -40.07 13.24
CA ILE A 387 0.10 -41.41 13.65
C ILE A 387 0.69 -42.45 12.70
N CYS A 388 1.47 -43.38 13.27
CA CYS A 388 2.13 -44.47 12.53
C CYS A 388 1.22 -45.68 12.28
N ASN A 389 0.18 -45.88 13.09
CA ASN A 389 -0.90 -46.86 12.84
C ASN A 389 -2.23 -46.29 13.33
N ALA A 390 -3.15 -45.99 12.40
CA ALA A 390 -4.46 -45.42 12.69
C ALA A 390 -5.27 -46.29 13.68
N TYR A 391 -5.19 -47.61 13.55
CA TYR A 391 -5.93 -48.56 14.40
C TYR A 391 -5.34 -48.75 15.81
N GLU A 392 -4.25 -48.04 16.15
CA GLU A 392 -3.64 -48.02 17.49
C GLU A 392 -3.86 -46.69 18.24
N ASP A 393 -4.50 -45.68 17.61
CA ASP A 393 -4.79 -44.39 18.25
C ASP A 393 -6.24 -44.34 18.76
N ASP A 394 -6.43 -44.16 20.07
CA ASP A 394 -7.75 -44.09 20.72
C ASP A 394 -8.70 -43.02 20.13
N ARG A 395 -8.18 -42.06 19.34
CA ARG A 395 -8.95 -40.99 18.70
C ARG A 395 -9.41 -41.34 17.27
N PHE A 396 -8.99 -42.47 16.71
CA PHE A 396 -9.42 -42.92 15.39
C PHE A 396 -10.69 -43.78 15.49
N ASP A 397 -11.82 -43.26 15.01
CA ASP A 397 -13.02 -44.09 14.80
C ASP A 397 -12.78 -45.08 13.63
N PRO A 398 -12.80 -46.41 13.85
CA PRO A 398 -12.56 -47.38 12.78
C PRO A 398 -13.72 -47.51 11.78
N SER A 399 -14.93 -47.04 12.13
CA SER A 399 -16.11 -47.16 11.26
C SER A 399 -16.05 -46.26 10.02
N VAL A 400 -15.08 -45.33 9.95
CA VAL A 400 -14.84 -44.51 8.75
C VAL A 400 -14.30 -45.32 7.57
N ASP A 401 -13.78 -46.53 7.81
CA ASP A 401 -13.32 -47.46 6.77
C ASP A 401 -14.39 -48.52 6.41
N ASP A 402 -15.53 -48.59 7.11
CA ASP A 402 -16.55 -49.61 6.89
C ASP A 402 -17.25 -49.44 5.53
N GLY A 403 -17.11 -50.47 4.67
CA GLY A 403 -17.74 -50.50 3.35
C GLY A 403 -16.98 -49.75 2.24
N LEU A 404 -15.86 -49.10 2.55
CA LEU A 404 -14.99 -48.47 1.55
C LEU A 404 -13.88 -49.43 1.10
N ASN A 405 -13.42 -49.28 -0.15
CA ASN A 405 -12.24 -49.98 -0.66
C ASN A 405 -10.94 -49.21 -0.37
N PHE A 406 -10.91 -48.54 0.78
CA PHE A 406 -9.83 -47.68 1.28
C PHE A 406 -9.69 -47.96 2.78
N ARG A 407 -8.47 -47.87 3.31
CA ARG A 407 -8.20 -48.14 4.73
C ARG A 407 -7.12 -47.21 5.27
N HIS A 408 -7.38 -46.56 6.40
CA HIS A 408 -6.39 -45.71 7.05
C HIS A 408 -5.26 -46.56 7.68
N LYS A 409 -4.01 -46.15 7.44
CA LYS A 409 -2.79 -46.75 7.99
C LYS A 409 -1.98 -45.69 8.73
N THR A 410 -1.55 -44.66 8.01
CA THR A 410 -0.77 -43.53 8.57
C THR A 410 -1.53 -42.23 8.38
N ILE A 411 -1.51 -41.34 9.38
CA ILE A 411 -2.25 -40.08 9.35
C ILE A 411 -1.34 -38.95 9.88
N LEU A 412 -1.23 -37.87 9.12
CA LEU A 412 -0.62 -36.61 9.57
C LEU A 412 -1.66 -35.49 9.49
N CYS A 413 -2.02 -34.93 10.64
CA CYS A 413 -3.09 -33.94 10.79
C CYS A 413 -2.58 -32.68 11.50
N MET A 414 -2.91 -31.50 10.97
CA MET A 414 -2.36 -30.22 11.44
C MET A 414 -3.34 -29.04 11.24
N ALA A 415 -3.33 -28.09 12.17
CA ALA A 415 -4.23 -26.94 12.14
C ALA A 415 -3.76 -25.82 11.20
N ILE A 416 -4.65 -25.36 10.33
CA ILE A 416 -4.47 -24.19 9.46
C ILE A 416 -4.83 -22.94 10.27
N LYS A 417 -3.88 -21.99 10.37
CA LYS A 417 -4.00 -20.80 11.23
C LYS A 417 -3.85 -19.52 10.39
N ASN A 418 -4.72 -18.53 10.62
CA ASN A 418 -4.62 -17.23 9.96
C ASN A 418 -3.48 -16.37 10.55
N SER A 419 -3.30 -15.16 10.01
CA SER A 419 -2.32 -14.16 10.47
C SER A 419 -2.49 -13.73 11.94
N LEU A 420 -3.65 -13.97 12.54
CA LEU A 420 -3.97 -13.70 13.95
C LEU A 420 -3.78 -14.96 14.84
N SER A 421 -3.16 -16.02 14.31
CA SER A 421 -3.01 -17.34 14.94
C SER A 421 -4.32 -18.07 15.27
N GLN A 422 -5.45 -17.61 14.73
CA GLN A 422 -6.75 -18.26 14.91
C GLN A 422 -6.84 -19.47 13.96
N ILE A 423 -7.34 -20.60 14.46
CA ILE A 423 -7.57 -21.80 13.65
C ILE A 423 -8.77 -21.54 12.73
N ILE A 424 -8.52 -21.60 11.42
CA ILE A 424 -9.55 -21.45 10.38
C ILE A 424 -9.87 -22.76 9.67
N GLY A 425 -9.07 -23.80 9.90
CA GLY A 425 -9.26 -25.12 9.30
C GLY A 425 -8.25 -26.14 9.80
N VAL A 426 -8.32 -27.33 9.25
CA VAL A 426 -7.40 -28.46 9.49
C VAL A 426 -7.03 -29.08 8.15
N ILE A 427 -5.76 -29.43 7.98
CA ILE A 427 -5.27 -30.27 6.88
C ILE A 427 -4.96 -31.67 7.41
N GLN A 428 -5.34 -32.70 6.66
CA GLN A 428 -5.09 -34.10 6.98
C GLN A 428 -4.52 -34.82 5.75
N LEU A 429 -3.42 -35.53 5.94
CA LEU A 429 -2.76 -36.36 4.94
C LEU A 429 -2.88 -37.82 5.39
N ILE A 430 -3.29 -38.71 4.49
CA ILE A 430 -3.60 -40.10 4.80
C ILE A 430 -2.79 -41.02 3.89
N ASN A 431 -2.20 -42.05 4.50
CA ASN A 431 -1.37 -43.10 3.89
C ASN A 431 -0.25 -42.56 3.02
N LYS A 432 0.94 -42.38 3.60
CA LYS A 432 2.16 -42.17 2.80
C LYS A 432 2.42 -43.40 1.90
N PHE A 433 2.94 -43.19 0.69
CA PHE A 433 3.26 -44.28 -0.24
C PHE A 433 4.38 -45.19 0.27
N ASP A 434 4.60 -46.30 -0.43
CA ASP A 434 5.61 -47.33 -0.15
C ASP A 434 5.51 -47.95 1.26
N GLU A 435 4.31 -47.94 1.86
CA GLU A 435 4.01 -48.38 3.23
C GLU A 435 4.84 -47.65 4.32
N LEU A 436 5.27 -46.41 4.02
CA LEU A 436 6.07 -45.59 4.93
C LEU A 436 5.22 -44.83 5.97
N THR A 437 5.89 -44.39 7.05
CA THR A 437 5.34 -43.45 8.03
C THR A 437 5.70 -42.00 7.67
N PHE A 438 4.87 -41.03 8.08
CA PHE A 438 5.23 -39.61 7.95
C PHE A 438 6.40 -39.28 8.89
N THR A 439 7.45 -38.68 8.34
CA THR A 439 8.67 -38.32 9.06
C THR A 439 8.57 -36.92 9.66
N LYS A 440 9.47 -36.57 10.58
CA LYS A 440 9.55 -35.19 11.09
C LYS A 440 9.86 -34.15 9.99
N ASN A 441 10.43 -34.56 8.86
CA ASN A 441 10.58 -33.66 7.71
C ASN A 441 9.24 -33.39 7.02
N ASP A 442 8.37 -34.39 6.91
CA ASP A 442 7.02 -34.23 6.34
C ASP A 442 6.18 -33.28 7.20
N GLU A 443 6.24 -33.42 8.53
CA GLU A 443 5.63 -32.46 9.47
C GLU A 443 6.12 -31.02 9.21
N ASN A 444 7.44 -30.80 9.10
CA ASN A 444 7.99 -29.46 8.87
C ASN A 444 7.56 -28.86 7.51
N PHE A 445 7.33 -29.69 6.48
CA PHE A 445 6.77 -29.25 5.20
C PHE A 445 5.27 -28.90 5.32
N VAL A 446 4.48 -29.75 5.97
CA VAL A 446 3.04 -29.50 6.20
C VAL A 446 2.84 -28.26 7.06
N GLU A 447 3.71 -27.97 8.03
CA GLU A 447 3.66 -26.76 8.86
C GLU A 447 3.90 -25.49 8.05
N ALA A 448 4.98 -25.46 7.26
CA ALA A 448 5.23 -24.34 6.34
C ALA A 448 4.06 -24.12 5.37
N PHE A 449 3.47 -25.20 4.86
CA PHE A 449 2.36 -25.15 3.92
C PHE A 449 1.03 -24.71 4.57
N ALA A 450 0.74 -25.15 5.80
CA ALA A 450 -0.45 -24.74 6.55
C ALA A 450 -0.46 -23.23 6.86
N ILE A 451 0.72 -22.62 7.04
CA ILE A 451 0.87 -21.16 7.17
C ILE A 451 0.51 -20.46 5.84
N PHE A 452 0.99 -20.95 4.70
CA PHE A 452 0.62 -20.40 3.39
C PHE A 452 -0.87 -20.58 3.06
N CYS A 453 -1.46 -21.74 3.37
CA CYS A 453 -2.90 -21.98 3.29
C CYS A 453 -3.68 -20.97 4.14
N GLY A 454 -3.23 -20.75 5.39
CA GLY A 454 -3.86 -19.84 6.33
C GLY A 454 -3.90 -18.38 5.85
N MET A 455 -2.83 -17.92 5.20
CA MET A 455 -2.78 -16.60 4.58
C MET A 455 -3.58 -16.54 3.26
N GLY A 456 -3.53 -17.58 2.43
CA GLY A 456 -4.30 -17.67 1.18
C GLY A 456 -5.81 -17.59 1.42
N ILE A 457 -6.34 -18.49 2.25
CA ILE A 457 -7.76 -18.54 2.65
C ILE A 457 -8.23 -17.18 3.18
N HIS A 458 -7.43 -16.58 4.07
CA HIS A 458 -7.79 -15.28 4.67
C HIS A 458 -7.82 -14.16 3.62
N ASN A 459 -6.84 -14.10 2.72
CA ASN A 459 -6.79 -13.09 1.65
C ASN A 459 -7.97 -13.23 0.67
N THR A 460 -8.29 -14.46 0.24
CA THR A 460 -9.44 -14.72 -0.64
C THR A 460 -10.76 -14.35 0.03
N HIS A 461 -10.94 -14.69 1.31
CA HIS A 461 -12.14 -14.32 2.08
C HIS A 461 -12.30 -12.81 2.27
N MET A 462 -11.20 -12.07 2.46
CA MET A 462 -11.22 -10.60 2.47
C MET A 462 -11.56 -10.02 1.09
N TYR A 463 -11.06 -10.63 0.00
CA TYR A 463 -11.38 -10.23 -1.37
C TYR A 463 -12.85 -10.47 -1.71
N GLU A 464 -13.40 -11.65 -1.40
CA GLU A 464 -14.82 -11.98 -1.59
C GLU A 464 -15.72 -11.01 -0.79
N LYS A 465 -15.39 -10.72 0.48
CA LYS A 465 -16.11 -9.72 1.29
C LYS A 465 -16.05 -8.31 0.68
N ALA A 466 -14.91 -7.91 0.10
CA ALA A 466 -14.76 -6.63 -0.60
C ALA A 466 -15.58 -6.55 -1.90
N ILE A 467 -15.60 -7.61 -2.72
CA ILE A 467 -16.40 -7.67 -3.95
C ILE A 467 -17.90 -7.61 -3.63
N ILE A 468 -18.36 -8.30 -2.58
CA ILE A 468 -19.75 -8.22 -2.11
C ILE A 468 -20.10 -6.80 -1.63
N ALA A 469 -19.18 -6.11 -0.95
CA ALA A 469 -19.38 -4.71 -0.55
C ALA A 469 -19.48 -3.77 -1.76
N MET A 470 -18.61 -3.92 -2.77
CA MET A 470 -18.66 -3.15 -4.01
C MET A 470 -19.97 -3.39 -4.78
N ALA A 471 -20.46 -4.63 -4.85
CA ALA A 471 -21.74 -4.97 -5.48
C ALA A 471 -22.93 -4.27 -4.78
N LYS A 472 -22.95 -4.31 -3.44
CA LYS A 472 -23.96 -3.58 -2.63
C LYS A 472 -23.89 -2.07 -2.84
N GLN A 473 -22.69 -1.50 -2.91
CA GLN A 473 -22.49 -0.08 -3.18
C GLN A 473 -23.00 0.30 -4.58
N SER A 474 -22.74 -0.52 -5.60
CA SER A 474 -23.22 -0.30 -6.98
C SER A 474 -24.75 -0.23 -7.05
N VAL A 475 -25.45 -1.22 -6.47
CA VAL A 475 -26.92 -1.24 -6.40
C VAL A 475 -27.47 -0.04 -5.60
N THR A 476 -26.77 0.38 -4.54
CA THR A 476 -27.17 1.57 -3.77
C THR A 476 -27.05 2.85 -4.61
N LEU A 477 -25.99 2.99 -5.40
CA LEU A 477 -25.80 4.12 -6.31
C LEU A 477 -26.80 4.11 -7.48
N GLU A 478 -27.20 2.94 -7.98
CA GLU A 478 -28.25 2.80 -8.99
C GLU A 478 -29.62 3.29 -8.46
N VAL A 479 -30.00 2.87 -7.24
CA VAL A 479 -31.23 3.33 -6.57
C VAL A 479 -31.19 4.84 -6.31
N LEU A 480 -30.05 5.37 -5.85
CA LEU A 480 -29.88 6.82 -5.67
C LEU A 480 -29.98 7.58 -7.01
N SER A 481 -29.35 7.07 -8.08
CA SER A 481 -29.42 7.65 -9.44
C SER A 481 -30.86 7.67 -9.98
N TYR A 482 -31.65 6.62 -9.72
CA TYR A 482 -33.06 6.57 -10.08
C TYR A 482 -33.87 7.65 -9.35
N HIS A 483 -33.68 7.79 -8.03
CA HIS A 483 -34.37 8.82 -7.25
C HIS A 483 -33.86 10.25 -7.53
N ALA A 484 -32.59 10.44 -7.88
CA ALA A 484 -32.03 11.72 -8.30
C ALA A 484 -32.51 12.15 -9.70
N SER A 485 -32.78 11.21 -10.60
CA SER A 485 -33.20 11.52 -11.97
C SER A 485 -34.63 12.06 -12.07
N ALA A 486 -34.88 12.98 -13.00
CA ALA A 486 -36.22 13.35 -13.46
C ALA A 486 -36.88 12.20 -14.24
N THR A 487 -38.21 12.22 -14.34
CA THR A 487 -38.94 11.23 -15.14
C THR A 487 -38.70 11.44 -16.64
N ILE A 488 -38.99 10.43 -17.46
CA ILE A 488 -38.96 10.56 -18.92
C ILE A 488 -40.14 11.42 -19.40
N ASP A 489 -41.31 11.28 -18.75
CA ASP A 489 -42.51 12.04 -19.08
C ASP A 489 -42.34 13.56 -18.84
N ASP A 490 -41.66 13.95 -17.76
CA ASP A 490 -41.31 15.36 -17.50
C ASP A 490 -40.34 15.92 -18.56
N ALA A 491 -39.35 15.13 -18.97
CA ALA A 491 -38.42 15.51 -20.02
C ALA A 491 -39.12 15.67 -21.38
N TYR A 492 -40.04 14.76 -21.70
CA TYR A 492 -40.87 14.82 -22.90
C TYR A 492 -41.85 16.01 -22.86
N ARG A 493 -42.45 16.29 -21.69
CA ARG A 493 -43.28 17.49 -21.45
C ARG A 493 -42.49 18.77 -21.70
N LEU A 494 -41.31 18.92 -21.08
CA LEU A 494 -40.44 20.08 -21.25
C LEU A 494 -39.97 20.23 -22.70
N ARG A 495 -39.60 19.12 -23.35
CA ARG A 495 -39.22 19.06 -24.78
C ARG A 495 -40.30 19.62 -25.71
N GLN A 496 -41.59 19.45 -25.40
CA GLN A 496 -42.69 19.98 -26.19
C GLN A 496 -42.93 21.49 -25.99
N LEU A 497 -42.41 22.10 -24.93
CA LEU A 497 -42.64 23.52 -24.67
C LEU A 497 -41.85 24.41 -25.64
N LYS A 498 -42.56 25.37 -26.26
CA LYS A 498 -41.92 26.38 -27.11
C LYS A 498 -41.03 27.29 -26.27
N VAL A 499 -39.71 27.20 -26.47
CA VAL A 499 -38.68 28.02 -25.80
C VAL A 499 -38.67 29.46 -26.36
N PRO A 500 -39.01 30.49 -25.55
CA PRO A 500 -38.91 31.90 -25.97
C PRO A 500 -37.47 32.34 -26.29
N SER A 501 -37.29 33.51 -26.90
CA SER A 501 -35.97 34.08 -27.21
C SER A 501 -35.31 34.73 -25.99
N SER A 502 -33.98 34.90 -26.02
CA SER A 502 -33.24 35.63 -24.98
C SER A 502 -33.72 37.07 -24.77
N ALA A 503 -34.31 37.70 -25.80
CA ALA A 503 -34.91 39.03 -25.71
C ALA A 503 -36.26 39.05 -24.94
N PHE A 504 -37.02 37.95 -24.94
CA PHE A 504 -38.23 37.83 -24.10
C PHE A 504 -37.87 37.71 -22.62
N PHE A 505 -36.87 36.90 -22.32
CA PHE A 505 -36.37 36.67 -20.97
C PHE A 505 -35.38 37.75 -20.47
N LYS A 506 -34.92 38.66 -21.34
CA LYS A 506 -33.83 39.64 -21.07
C LYS A 506 -32.49 39.02 -20.63
N LEU A 507 -32.13 37.82 -21.09
CA LEU A 507 -30.95 37.07 -20.58
C LEU A 507 -29.59 37.76 -20.80
N TYR A 508 -29.51 38.74 -21.71
CA TYR A 508 -28.31 39.56 -21.92
C TYR A 508 -28.19 40.76 -20.96
N ASP A 509 -29.21 41.05 -20.15
CA ASP A 509 -29.22 42.18 -19.23
C ASP A 509 -28.56 41.79 -17.89
N PHE A 510 -27.58 42.56 -17.43
CA PHE A 510 -26.99 42.35 -16.11
C PHE A 510 -27.99 42.65 -14.99
N LYS A 511 -28.97 43.54 -15.23
CA LYS A 511 -30.06 43.88 -14.30
C LYS A 511 -31.23 42.87 -14.33
N PHE A 512 -31.06 41.71 -14.99
CA PHE A 512 -32.02 40.59 -15.00
C PHE A 512 -32.40 40.12 -13.59
N ASP A 513 -33.68 39.77 -13.42
CA ASP A 513 -34.28 39.14 -12.24
C ASP A 513 -35.16 37.93 -12.65
N ASP A 514 -35.28 36.94 -11.77
CA ASP A 514 -36.15 35.78 -11.98
C ASP A 514 -37.45 35.82 -11.15
N LEU A 515 -37.74 36.94 -10.46
CA LEU A 515 -38.81 37.05 -9.45
C LEU A 515 -40.22 36.83 -10.01
N THR A 516 -40.38 37.01 -11.33
CA THR A 516 -41.63 36.83 -12.07
C THR A 516 -41.68 35.52 -12.86
N LEU A 517 -40.61 34.71 -12.82
CA LEU A 517 -40.51 33.47 -13.59
C LEU A 517 -40.93 32.26 -12.74
N ASP A 518 -41.86 31.46 -13.25
CA ASP A 518 -42.08 30.11 -12.73
C ASP A 518 -40.93 29.16 -13.12
N ASP A 519 -40.96 27.95 -12.57
CA ASP A 519 -39.90 26.97 -12.76
C ASP A 519 -39.76 26.49 -14.21
N ASP A 520 -40.86 26.31 -14.94
CA ASP A 520 -40.82 26.02 -16.38
C ASP A 520 -40.16 27.18 -17.14
N HIS A 521 -40.39 28.43 -16.74
CA HIS A 521 -39.73 29.60 -17.33
C HIS A 521 -38.23 29.64 -17.05
N THR A 522 -37.76 29.29 -15.85
CA THR A 522 -36.32 29.13 -15.59
C THR A 522 -35.69 28.01 -16.43
N LEU A 523 -36.36 26.85 -16.55
CA LEU A 523 -35.90 25.73 -17.38
C LEU A 523 -35.86 26.07 -18.89
N LYS A 524 -36.90 26.73 -19.41
CA LYS A 524 -36.93 27.26 -20.79
C LYS A 524 -35.81 28.30 -21.02
N ALA A 525 -35.49 29.13 -20.02
CA ALA A 525 -34.38 30.06 -20.08
C ALA A 525 -33.01 29.34 -20.09
N CYS A 526 -32.81 28.29 -19.29
CA CYS A 526 -31.61 27.43 -19.39
C CYS A 526 -31.45 26.82 -20.78
N ILE A 527 -32.51 26.22 -21.35
CA ILE A 527 -32.48 25.67 -22.71
C ILE A 527 -32.14 26.77 -23.72
N ARG A 528 -32.69 27.98 -23.57
CA ARG A 528 -32.34 29.13 -24.40
C ARG A 528 -30.86 29.51 -24.29
N MET A 529 -30.26 29.50 -23.11
CA MET A 529 -28.82 29.76 -22.94
C MET A 529 -27.94 28.72 -23.66
N PHE A 530 -28.30 27.44 -23.59
CA PHE A 530 -27.60 26.37 -24.33
C PHE A 530 -27.73 26.50 -25.86
N LEU A 531 -28.91 26.93 -26.35
CA LEU A 531 -29.15 27.15 -27.78
C LEU A 531 -28.42 28.40 -28.31
N ASP A 532 -28.48 29.52 -27.59
CA ASP A 532 -27.88 30.79 -28.04
C ASP A 532 -26.34 30.82 -27.88
N LEU A 533 -25.76 29.91 -27.09
CA LEU A 533 -24.32 29.61 -27.06
C LEU A 533 -23.91 28.47 -28.03
N ASP A 534 -24.83 27.99 -28.88
CA ASP A 534 -24.57 26.94 -29.89
C ASP A 534 -24.09 25.59 -29.31
N LEU A 535 -24.29 25.35 -28.00
CA LEU A 535 -23.76 24.17 -27.32
C LEU A 535 -24.46 22.87 -27.77
N VAL A 536 -25.76 22.96 -28.10
CA VAL A 536 -26.59 21.80 -28.47
C VAL A 536 -26.18 21.20 -29.80
N GLU A 537 -26.06 22.01 -30.86
CA GLU A 537 -25.70 21.53 -32.19
C GLU A 537 -24.23 21.10 -32.24
N ARG A 538 -23.34 21.88 -31.62
CA ARG A 538 -21.88 21.71 -31.62
C ARG A 538 -21.37 20.46 -30.91
N PHE A 539 -21.92 20.15 -29.74
CA PHE A 539 -21.56 18.94 -28.98
C PHE A 539 -22.53 17.78 -29.24
N HIS A 540 -23.44 17.93 -30.21
CA HIS A 540 -24.47 16.97 -30.57
C HIS A 540 -25.28 16.49 -29.34
N ILE A 541 -25.64 17.43 -28.46
CA ILE A 541 -26.39 17.13 -27.24
C ILE A 541 -27.83 16.79 -27.63
N GLU A 542 -28.29 15.59 -27.30
CA GLU A 542 -29.69 15.22 -27.55
C GLU A 542 -30.63 16.10 -26.73
N TYR A 543 -31.53 16.80 -27.42
CA TYR A 543 -32.39 17.82 -26.81
C TYR A 543 -33.31 17.28 -25.70
N GLU A 544 -33.72 16.00 -25.78
CA GLU A 544 -34.47 15.34 -24.71
C GLU A 544 -33.60 15.02 -23.49
N VAL A 545 -32.35 14.59 -23.71
CA VAL A 545 -31.36 14.36 -22.66
C VAL A 545 -30.99 15.67 -21.97
N LEU A 546 -30.89 16.79 -22.70
CA LEU A 546 -30.72 18.13 -22.12
C LEU A 546 -31.93 18.53 -21.26
N CYS A 547 -33.16 18.32 -21.75
CA CYS A 547 -34.36 18.60 -20.97
C CYS A 547 -34.39 17.77 -19.67
N ARG A 548 -34.08 16.46 -19.76
CA ARG A 548 -34.04 15.56 -18.59
C ARG A 548 -32.94 15.93 -17.61
N TRP A 549 -31.73 16.23 -18.10
CA TRP A 549 -30.61 16.66 -17.28
C TRP A 549 -30.91 17.96 -16.53
N LEU A 550 -31.47 18.98 -17.19
CA LEU A 550 -31.89 20.23 -16.52
C LEU A 550 -32.94 20.01 -15.42
N LEU A 551 -33.92 19.14 -15.68
CA LEU A 551 -34.92 18.74 -14.68
C LEU A 551 -34.27 17.99 -13.51
N SER A 552 -33.33 17.07 -13.77
CA SER A 552 -32.59 16.33 -12.74
C SER A 552 -31.71 17.24 -11.90
N VAL A 553 -30.95 18.15 -12.51
CA VAL A 553 -30.15 19.15 -11.80
C VAL A 553 -31.06 19.98 -10.88
N LYS A 554 -32.14 20.55 -11.40
CA LYS A 554 -33.13 21.27 -10.60
C LYS A 554 -33.69 20.42 -9.44
N LYS A 555 -33.99 19.14 -9.67
CA LYS A 555 -34.57 18.22 -8.67
C LYS A 555 -33.63 17.94 -7.49
N ASN A 556 -32.32 18.07 -7.69
CA ASN A 556 -31.30 17.83 -6.65
C ASN A 556 -30.83 19.11 -5.96
N TYR A 557 -31.39 20.27 -6.28
CA TYR A 557 -31.32 21.44 -5.39
C TYR A 557 -32.30 21.27 -4.23
N ARG A 558 -31.83 21.53 -3.01
CA ARG A 558 -32.68 21.49 -1.82
C ARG A 558 -33.56 22.74 -1.74
N ASN A 559 -34.68 22.61 -1.05
CA ASN A 559 -35.52 23.74 -0.67
C ASN A 559 -34.94 24.45 0.56
N VAL A 560 -33.77 25.08 0.39
CA VAL A 560 -33.10 25.95 1.36
C VAL A 560 -33.30 27.42 1.01
N THR A 561 -33.10 28.30 1.98
CA THR A 561 -33.54 29.70 1.97
C THR A 561 -32.89 30.54 0.86
N TYR A 562 -31.61 30.33 0.56
CA TYR A 562 -30.87 31.02 -0.50
C TYR A 562 -30.23 30.08 -1.53
N HIS A 563 -29.41 29.11 -1.12
CA HIS A 563 -28.59 28.27 -2.00
C HIS A 563 -29.41 27.14 -2.68
N ASN A 564 -30.42 27.55 -3.46
CA ASN A 564 -31.37 26.69 -4.15
C ASN A 564 -31.31 26.91 -5.67
N TRP A 565 -32.20 26.24 -6.43
CA TRP A 565 -32.25 26.32 -7.89
C TRP A 565 -32.28 27.75 -8.46
N ARG A 566 -32.87 28.73 -7.75
CA ARG A 566 -32.95 30.12 -8.23
C ARG A 566 -31.61 30.85 -8.14
N HIS A 567 -30.77 30.54 -7.14
CA HIS A 567 -29.38 31.01 -7.10
C HIS A 567 -28.61 30.47 -8.31
N ALA A 568 -28.51 29.15 -8.47
CA ALA A 568 -27.78 28.52 -9.58
C ALA A 568 -28.26 28.96 -10.98
N PHE A 569 -29.56 29.20 -11.15
CA PHE A 569 -30.13 29.79 -12.37
C PHE A 569 -29.61 31.22 -12.63
N ASN A 570 -29.60 32.10 -11.63
CA ASN A 570 -29.08 33.46 -11.75
C ASN A 570 -27.56 33.49 -11.98
N VAL A 571 -26.79 32.62 -11.31
CA VAL A 571 -25.34 32.44 -11.55
C VAL A 571 -25.08 32.05 -13.02
N THR A 572 -25.87 31.12 -13.55
CA THR A 572 -25.80 30.71 -14.96
C THR A 572 -26.19 31.84 -15.92
N GLN A 573 -27.20 32.64 -15.58
CA GLN A 573 -27.59 33.82 -16.35
C GLN A 573 -26.46 34.87 -16.38
N MET A 574 -25.79 35.12 -15.27
CA MET A 574 -24.64 36.04 -15.23
C MET A 574 -23.49 35.52 -16.09
N MET A 575 -23.15 34.23 -16.01
CA MET A 575 -22.11 33.62 -16.86
C MET A 575 -22.46 33.76 -18.35
N PHE A 576 -23.72 33.48 -18.73
CA PHE A 576 -24.21 33.69 -20.10
C PHE A 576 -24.11 35.17 -20.52
N ALA A 577 -24.54 36.12 -19.69
CA ALA A 577 -24.48 37.55 -19.98
C ALA A 577 -23.04 38.08 -20.12
N ILE A 578 -22.10 37.61 -19.28
CA ILE A 578 -20.68 37.93 -19.38
C ILE A 578 -20.09 37.36 -20.67
N LEU A 579 -20.27 36.05 -20.94
CA LEU A 579 -19.74 35.40 -22.15
C LEU A 579 -20.26 36.07 -23.44
N THR A 580 -21.55 36.39 -23.51
CA THR A 580 -22.20 36.99 -24.69
C THR A 580 -21.86 38.47 -24.88
N SER A 581 -21.74 39.24 -23.80
CA SER A 581 -21.29 40.63 -23.86
C SER A 581 -19.82 40.72 -24.30
N THR A 582 -18.93 39.98 -23.64
CA THR A 582 -17.48 40.06 -23.85
C THR A 582 -16.98 39.32 -25.09
N GLN A 583 -17.69 38.27 -25.54
CA GLN A 583 -17.24 37.27 -26.51
C GLN A 583 -16.03 36.43 -26.02
N TRP A 584 -15.88 36.22 -24.71
CA TRP A 584 -14.78 35.44 -24.10
C TRP A 584 -14.78 33.94 -24.45
N TRP A 585 -15.75 33.42 -25.20
CA TRP A 585 -15.60 32.14 -25.91
C TRP A 585 -14.38 32.11 -26.86
N LYS A 586 -13.89 33.28 -27.30
CA LYS A 586 -12.62 33.44 -28.04
C LYS A 586 -11.36 33.18 -27.20
N ILE A 587 -11.50 33.09 -25.88
CA ILE A 587 -10.42 32.86 -24.90
C ILE A 587 -10.55 31.44 -24.34
N PHE A 588 -11.70 31.15 -23.72
CA PHE A 588 -12.02 29.85 -23.14
C PHE A 588 -12.13 28.75 -24.21
N GLY A 589 -12.67 29.06 -25.38
CA GLY A 589 -13.06 28.05 -26.34
C GLY A 589 -14.29 27.25 -25.90
N GLU A 590 -14.75 26.41 -26.80
CA GLU A 590 -16.10 25.80 -26.75
C GLU A 590 -16.24 24.81 -25.59
N ILE A 591 -15.19 24.02 -25.33
CA ILE A 591 -15.09 23.04 -24.23
C ILE A 591 -15.25 23.71 -22.85
N GLU A 592 -14.60 24.87 -22.66
CA GLU A 592 -14.63 25.58 -21.38
C GLU A 592 -15.89 26.42 -21.23
N CYS A 593 -16.50 26.94 -22.30
CA CYS A 593 -17.83 27.54 -22.23
C CYS A 593 -18.91 26.51 -21.87
N LEU A 594 -18.84 25.28 -22.42
CA LEU A 594 -19.70 24.17 -22.00
C LEU A 594 -19.49 23.83 -20.52
N GLY A 595 -18.23 23.66 -20.11
CA GLY A 595 -17.86 23.36 -18.72
C GLY A 595 -18.32 24.44 -17.73
N LEU A 596 -18.13 25.72 -18.04
CA LEU A 596 -18.53 26.84 -17.16
C LEU A 596 -20.06 26.95 -17.01
N ILE A 597 -20.84 26.77 -18.09
CA ILE A 597 -22.31 26.81 -18.02
C ILE A 597 -22.87 25.62 -17.22
N ILE A 598 -22.29 24.43 -17.39
CA ILE A 598 -22.66 23.25 -16.58
C ILE A 598 -22.22 23.45 -15.12
N ALA A 599 -21.03 24.00 -14.85
CA ALA A 599 -20.56 24.30 -13.50
C ALA A 599 -21.50 25.28 -12.79
N CYS A 600 -21.89 26.39 -13.43
CA CYS A 600 -22.81 27.38 -12.85
C CYS A 600 -24.16 26.75 -12.45
N LEU A 601 -24.70 25.83 -13.26
CA LEU A 601 -25.94 25.11 -12.94
C LEU A 601 -25.78 24.08 -11.81
N CYS A 602 -24.56 23.62 -11.52
CA CYS A 602 -24.30 22.47 -10.64
C CYS A 602 -23.50 22.78 -9.37
N HIS A 603 -22.97 23.98 -9.21
CA HIS A 603 -21.98 24.29 -8.17
C HIS A 603 -22.47 24.15 -6.73
N ASP A 604 -23.79 24.14 -6.50
CA ASP A 604 -24.45 24.08 -5.18
C ASP A 604 -25.39 22.86 -5.06
N LEU A 605 -25.21 21.82 -5.90
CA LEU A 605 -26.08 20.64 -5.90
C LEU A 605 -26.11 19.92 -4.53
N ASP A 606 -27.31 19.68 -3.99
CA ASP A 606 -27.53 19.15 -2.64
C ASP A 606 -27.05 20.08 -1.49
N HIS A 607 -26.80 21.39 -1.72
CA HIS A 607 -26.43 22.33 -0.64
C HIS A 607 -27.46 22.38 0.50
N ARG A 608 -26.96 22.43 1.75
CA ARG A 608 -27.70 22.02 2.95
C ARG A 608 -28.08 23.14 3.90
N GLY A 609 -27.83 24.40 3.54
CA GLY A 609 -28.00 25.54 4.43
C GLY A 609 -26.88 25.68 5.47
N THR A 610 -25.71 25.12 5.19
CA THR A 610 -24.58 25.04 6.14
C THR A 610 -23.24 25.06 5.40
N ASN A 611 -22.33 25.94 5.80
CA ASN A 611 -21.01 26.07 5.18
C ASN A 611 -19.99 24.98 5.61
N ASN A 612 -18.83 24.96 4.94
CA ASN A 612 -17.71 24.08 5.24
C ASN A 612 -17.27 24.10 6.72
N SER A 613 -17.31 25.27 7.38
CA SER A 613 -16.94 25.40 8.80
C SER A 613 -17.90 24.61 9.70
N PHE A 614 -19.21 24.65 9.42
CA PHE A 614 -20.21 23.84 10.13
C PHE A 614 -19.95 22.34 9.95
N GLN A 615 -19.72 21.89 8.71
CA GLN A 615 -19.50 20.47 8.38
C GLN A 615 -18.30 19.89 9.16
N ILE A 616 -17.22 20.64 9.29
CA ILE A 616 -16.03 20.27 10.07
C ILE A 616 -16.34 20.26 11.57
N LYS A 617 -16.95 21.33 12.12
CA LYS A 617 -17.33 21.40 13.55
C LYS A 617 -18.25 20.25 13.97
N ALA A 618 -19.22 19.91 13.11
CA ALA A 618 -20.18 18.82 13.30
C ALA A 618 -19.58 17.42 13.06
N SER A 619 -18.32 17.31 12.64
CA SER A 619 -17.64 16.04 12.30
C SER A 619 -18.42 15.18 11.30
N SER A 620 -19.07 15.83 10.32
CA SER A 620 -20.04 15.17 9.44
C SER A 620 -19.40 14.10 8.54
N PRO A 621 -20.18 13.15 7.98
CA PRO A 621 -19.67 12.18 7.02
C PRO A 621 -19.01 12.82 5.79
N LEU A 622 -19.41 14.04 5.39
CA LEU A 622 -18.77 14.78 4.30
C LEU A 622 -17.38 15.29 4.73
N ALA A 623 -17.24 15.84 5.95
CA ALA A 623 -15.95 16.27 6.49
C ALA A 623 -14.98 15.10 6.81
N GLN A 624 -15.49 13.87 6.92
CA GLN A 624 -14.69 12.65 6.99
C GLN A 624 -14.27 12.13 5.59
N LEU A 625 -15.00 12.50 4.54
CA LEU A 625 -14.77 12.10 3.15
C LEU A 625 -13.85 13.07 2.40
N TYR A 626 -13.99 14.39 2.64
CA TYR A 626 -13.25 15.46 1.95
C TYR A 626 -12.58 16.40 2.96
N SER A 627 -11.24 16.53 2.88
CA SER A 627 -10.41 17.27 3.83
C SER A 627 -10.30 18.78 3.61
N THR A 628 -10.64 19.26 2.41
CA THR A 628 -10.67 20.69 2.01
C THR A 628 -11.84 20.91 1.08
N SER A 629 -12.46 22.11 1.09
CA SER A 629 -13.56 22.48 0.18
C SER A 629 -14.65 21.39 0.12
N THR A 630 -15.11 21.00 1.31
CA THR A 630 -15.86 19.77 1.59
C THR A 630 -17.22 19.73 0.88
N MET A 631 -17.92 20.87 0.83
CA MET A 631 -19.19 21.00 0.13
C MET A 631 -18.98 21.06 -1.38
N GLU A 632 -17.95 21.78 -1.85
CA GLU A 632 -17.67 21.97 -3.28
C GLU A 632 -17.24 20.67 -3.97
N HIS A 633 -16.48 19.81 -3.29
CA HIS A 633 -16.21 18.44 -3.75
C HIS A 633 -17.49 17.58 -3.80
N HIS A 634 -18.39 17.70 -2.82
CA HIS A 634 -19.69 17.02 -2.83
C HIS A 634 -20.58 17.52 -3.99
N HIS A 635 -20.63 18.82 -4.25
CA HIS A 635 -21.36 19.41 -5.37
C HIS A 635 -20.83 18.92 -6.73
N PHE A 636 -19.51 18.79 -6.88
CA PHE A 636 -18.89 18.18 -8.06
C PHE A 636 -19.24 16.69 -8.20
N ASP A 637 -19.20 15.89 -7.13
CA ASP A 637 -19.57 14.48 -7.20
C ASP A 637 -21.09 14.28 -7.46
N GLN A 638 -21.97 15.17 -6.95
CA GLN A 638 -23.39 15.19 -7.34
C GLN A 638 -23.57 15.53 -8.83
N CYS A 639 -22.83 16.52 -9.35
CA CYS A 639 -22.82 16.87 -10.77
C CYS A 639 -22.40 15.66 -11.63
N LEU A 640 -21.32 14.98 -11.23
CA LEU A 640 -20.80 13.80 -11.93
C LEU A 640 -21.76 12.60 -11.85
N MET A 641 -22.43 12.38 -10.71
CA MET A 641 -23.50 11.38 -10.58
C MET A 641 -24.63 11.65 -11.58
N ILE A 642 -25.15 12.87 -11.63
CA ILE A 642 -26.27 13.24 -12.53
C ILE A 642 -25.84 13.12 -14.00
N ILE A 643 -24.65 13.59 -14.38
CA ILE A 643 -24.13 13.49 -15.76
C ILE A 643 -23.95 12.04 -16.21
N ASN A 644 -23.61 11.10 -15.32
CA ASN A 644 -23.48 9.68 -15.67
C ASN A 644 -24.80 8.89 -15.57
N SER A 645 -25.85 9.44 -14.94
CA SER A 645 -27.14 8.77 -14.74
C SER A 645 -27.87 8.49 -16.08
N PRO A 646 -28.43 7.29 -16.32
CA PRO A 646 -29.06 6.92 -17.59
C PRO A 646 -30.10 7.92 -18.12
N GLY A 647 -29.83 8.46 -19.32
CA GLY A 647 -30.68 9.44 -19.99
C GLY A 647 -30.52 10.89 -19.52
N ASN A 648 -29.51 11.19 -18.71
CA ASN A 648 -29.06 12.55 -18.36
C ASN A 648 -27.68 12.88 -18.98
N GLN A 649 -27.14 11.97 -19.80
CA GLN A 649 -25.76 11.96 -20.27
C GLN A 649 -25.51 12.95 -21.42
N ILE A 650 -25.60 14.25 -21.12
CA ILE A 650 -25.42 15.35 -22.08
C ILE A 650 -24.03 15.41 -22.74
N LEU A 651 -23.04 14.68 -22.20
CA LEU A 651 -21.67 14.59 -22.75
C LEU A 651 -21.41 13.27 -23.52
N SER A 652 -22.43 12.43 -23.73
CA SER A 652 -22.30 11.07 -24.30
C SER A 652 -21.66 11.01 -25.69
N ASN A 653 -21.89 12.02 -26.53
CA ASN A 653 -21.40 12.08 -27.90
C ASN A 653 -19.98 12.69 -28.04
N MET A 654 -19.30 12.97 -26.93
CA MET A 654 -17.96 13.58 -26.92
C MET A 654 -16.83 12.54 -27.01
N SER A 655 -15.65 12.97 -27.46
CA SER A 655 -14.45 12.12 -27.41
C SER A 655 -14.03 11.84 -25.95
N SER A 656 -13.33 10.73 -25.69
CA SER A 656 -12.83 10.45 -24.33
C SER A 656 -11.77 11.46 -23.86
N GLU A 657 -11.15 12.23 -24.76
CA GLU A 657 -10.25 13.33 -24.42
C GLU A 657 -11.05 14.57 -24.03
N ASP A 658 -12.02 14.97 -24.86
CA ASP A 658 -12.85 16.16 -24.63
C ASP A 658 -13.78 16.00 -23.42
N TYR A 659 -14.33 14.81 -23.19
CA TYR A 659 -15.02 14.48 -21.94
C TYR A 659 -14.10 14.71 -20.74
N SER A 660 -12.86 14.20 -20.77
CA SER A 660 -11.88 14.38 -19.69
C SER A 660 -11.51 15.85 -19.47
N ARG A 661 -11.47 16.65 -20.55
CA ARG A 661 -11.25 18.11 -20.49
C ARG A 661 -12.46 18.83 -19.86
N VAL A 662 -13.69 18.49 -20.24
CA VAL A 662 -14.91 19.05 -19.61
C VAL A 662 -14.97 18.69 -18.13
N ILE A 663 -14.75 17.43 -17.75
CA ILE A 663 -14.75 17.03 -16.32
C ILE A 663 -13.69 17.79 -15.53
N ARG A 664 -12.48 17.99 -16.06
CA ARG A 664 -11.47 18.82 -15.39
C ARG A 664 -11.92 20.28 -15.25
N VAL A 665 -12.56 20.86 -16.26
CA VAL A 665 -13.09 22.24 -16.17
C VAL A 665 -14.20 22.32 -15.13
N LEU A 666 -15.06 21.30 -15.00
CA LEU A 666 -16.07 21.24 -13.95
C LEU A 666 -15.45 21.16 -12.55
N GLU A 667 -14.43 20.32 -12.37
CA GLU A 667 -13.68 20.18 -11.10
C GLU A 667 -12.98 21.50 -10.74
N ASP A 668 -12.19 22.07 -11.66
CA ASP A 668 -11.50 23.36 -11.48
C ASP A 668 -12.48 24.54 -11.23
N ALA A 669 -13.69 24.52 -11.81
CA ALA A 669 -14.67 25.59 -11.72
C ALA A 669 -15.53 25.52 -10.45
N ILE A 670 -16.10 24.36 -10.13
CA ILE A 670 -16.93 24.18 -8.92
C ILE A 670 -16.07 24.35 -7.66
N LEU A 671 -14.84 23.80 -7.63
CA LEU A 671 -13.92 24.05 -6.52
C LEU A 671 -13.41 25.50 -6.43
N SER A 672 -13.77 26.39 -7.37
CA SER A 672 -13.42 27.82 -7.33
C SER A 672 -14.54 28.74 -6.84
N THR A 673 -15.71 28.21 -6.44
CA THR A 673 -16.72 29.01 -5.71
C THR A 673 -16.34 29.16 -4.23
N ASP A 674 -15.62 28.19 -3.64
CA ASP A 674 -15.01 28.31 -2.30
C ASP A 674 -14.22 29.63 -2.18
N LEU A 675 -14.67 30.52 -1.29
CA LEU A 675 -14.03 31.81 -1.05
C LEU A 675 -12.58 31.66 -0.56
N ALA A 676 -12.22 30.54 0.09
CA ALA A 676 -10.84 30.23 0.45
C ALA A 676 -9.98 29.85 -0.77
N VAL A 677 -10.57 29.32 -1.85
CA VAL A 677 -9.89 29.16 -3.16
C VAL A 677 -9.80 30.51 -3.88
N TYR A 678 -10.84 31.34 -3.85
CA TYR A 678 -10.80 32.71 -4.37
C TYR A 678 -9.64 33.51 -3.74
N PHE A 679 -9.54 33.58 -2.41
CA PHE A 679 -8.48 34.36 -1.75
C PHE A 679 -7.07 33.85 -2.10
N ARG A 680 -6.89 32.54 -2.30
CA ARG A 680 -5.62 31.95 -2.76
C ARG A 680 -5.27 32.32 -4.21
N LYS A 681 -6.27 32.36 -5.11
CA LYS A 681 -6.07 32.67 -6.55
C LYS A 681 -6.04 34.17 -6.87
N ARG A 682 -6.72 35.02 -6.07
CA ARG A 682 -6.96 36.44 -6.33
C ARG A 682 -5.70 37.26 -6.57
N GLY A 683 -4.65 37.06 -5.76
CA GLY A 683 -3.41 37.85 -5.86
C GLY A 683 -2.77 37.74 -7.25
N ALA A 684 -2.57 36.50 -7.73
CA ALA A 684 -2.02 36.23 -9.06
C ALA A 684 -2.92 36.76 -10.19
N PHE A 685 -4.25 36.70 -10.03
CA PHE A 685 -5.18 37.27 -11.01
C PHE A 685 -5.07 38.80 -11.08
N LEU A 686 -5.11 39.52 -9.95
CA LEU A 686 -5.00 40.98 -9.92
C LEU A 686 -3.62 41.48 -10.41
N GLU A 687 -2.56 40.69 -10.25
CA GLU A 687 -1.26 41.01 -10.86
C GLU A 687 -1.25 40.89 -12.40
N LEU A 688 -2.14 40.08 -12.98
CA LEU A 688 -2.31 39.97 -14.44
C LEU A 688 -3.26 41.03 -15.00
N VAL A 689 -4.26 41.47 -14.23
CA VAL A 689 -5.19 42.53 -14.63
C VAL A 689 -4.56 43.91 -14.44
N LYS A 690 -3.93 44.43 -15.50
CA LYS A 690 -3.35 45.78 -15.55
C LYS A 690 -3.90 46.52 -16.78
N PRO A 691 -3.95 47.88 -16.77
CA PRO A 691 -4.58 48.67 -17.85
C PRO A 691 -4.03 48.49 -19.27
N ASN A 692 -2.87 47.82 -19.42
CA ASN A 692 -2.21 47.54 -20.70
C ASN A 692 -2.03 46.03 -20.95
N THR A 693 -2.73 45.14 -20.22
CA THR A 693 -2.62 43.69 -20.42
C THR A 693 -3.27 43.29 -21.74
N GLU A 694 -2.47 42.80 -22.69
CA GLU A 694 -2.99 42.27 -23.94
C GLU A 694 -3.88 41.03 -23.73
N MET A 695 -4.93 40.92 -24.54
CA MET A 695 -5.84 39.76 -24.52
C MET A 695 -5.14 38.44 -24.93
N SER A 696 -3.94 38.53 -25.51
CA SER A 696 -3.06 37.40 -25.84
C SER A 696 -2.63 36.60 -24.60
N VAL A 697 -2.46 37.26 -23.45
CA VAL A 697 -2.04 36.64 -22.18
C VAL A 697 -3.02 35.55 -21.75
N TRP A 698 -4.32 35.80 -21.90
CA TRP A 698 -5.39 34.91 -21.46
C TRP A 698 -5.58 33.67 -22.34
N GLN A 699 -4.82 33.50 -23.43
CA GLN A 699 -4.76 32.25 -24.19
C GLN A 699 -3.85 31.19 -23.54
N SER A 700 -2.98 31.59 -22.60
CA SER A 700 -2.11 30.66 -21.86
C SER A 700 -2.88 30.01 -20.70
N GLU A 701 -2.71 28.70 -20.50
CA GLU A 701 -3.57 27.92 -19.60
C GLU A 701 -3.56 28.42 -18.14
N GLU A 702 -2.41 28.85 -17.61
CA GLU A 702 -2.31 29.36 -16.23
C GLU A 702 -3.16 30.65 -16.03
N PRO A 703 -2.94 31.77 -16.75
CA PRO A 703 -3.86 32.92 -16.77
C PRO A 703 -5.32 32.54 -17.05
N ARG A 704 -5.55 31.64 -18.00
CA ARG A 704 -6.90 31.24 -18.40
C ARG A 704 -7.64 30.50 -17.28
N SER A 705 -6.95 29.65 -16.53
CA SER A 705 -7.50 28.96 -15.36
C SER A 705 -7.86 29.94 -14.22
N LEU A 706 -7.06 30.99 -14.03
CA LEU A 706 -7.38 32.08 -13.11
C LEU A 706 -8.62 32.85 -13.57
N LEU A 707 -8.72 33.17 -14.87
CA LEU A 707 -9.92 33.83 -15.42
C LEU A 707 -11.17 32.94 -15.31
N ARG A 708 -11.08 31.62 -15.54
CA ARG A 708 -12.19 30.67 -15.30
C ARG A 708 -12.62 30.70 -13.83
N ALA A 709 -11.67 30.55 -12.91
CA ALA A 709 -11.92 30.53 -11.46
C ALA A 709 -12.58 31.83 -10.97
N MET A 710 -12.03 32.99 -11.35
CA MET A 710 -12.61 34.28 -10.98
C MET A 710 -13.95 34.55 -11.66
N SER A 711 -14.19 34.05 -12.87
CA SER A 711 -15.49 34.18 -13.54
C SER A 711 -16.57 33.42 -12.80
N MET A 712 -16.27 32.26 -12.20
CA MET A 712 -17.19 31.57 -11.30
C MET A 712 -17.54 32.44 -10.09
N THR A 713 -16.55 32.95 -9.34
CA THR A 713 -16.80 33.81 -8.17
C THR A 713 -17.59 35.09 -8.52
N VAL A 714 -17.33 35.69 -9.70
CA VAL A 714 -18.06 36.87 -10.20
C VAL A 714 -19.53 36.58 -10.55
N CYS A 715 -19.82 35.36 -11.02
CA CYS A 715 -21.19 34.94 -11.32
C CYS A 715 -21.95 34.49 -10.07
N ASP A 716 -21.28 33.79 -9.16
CA ASP A 716 -21.77 33.38 -7.85
C ASP A 716 -22.21 34.59 -7.02
N LEU A 717 -21.29 35.53 -6.78
CA LEU A 717 -21.56 36.75 -6.01
C LEU A 717 -22.40 37.80 -6.78
N SER A 718 -22.98 37.47 -7.94
CA SER A 718 -23.61 38.44 -8.85
C SER A 718 -24.86 39.14 -8.31
N ALA A 719 -25.46 38.65 -7.22
CA ALA A 719 -26.58 39.32 -6.57
C ALA A 719 -26.27 40.77 -6.16
N ILE A 720 -25.02 41.05 -5.75
CA ILE A 720 -24.58 42.38 -5.30
C ILE A 720 -24.51 43.43 -6.42
N THR A 721 -24.61 43.01 -7.70
CA THR A 721 -24.64 43.89 -8.86
C THR A 721 -26.06 44.22 -9.34
N LYS A 722 -27.09 43.61 -8.74
CA LYS A 722 -28.49 43.75 -9.15
C LYS A 722 -29.08 45.06 -8.61
N PRO A 723 -30.17 45.60 -9.19
CA PRO A 723 -30.85 46.77 -8.64
C PRO A 723 -31.26 46.58 -7.17
N TRP A 724 -31.17 47.63 -6.37
CA TRP A 724 -31.38 47.64 -4.91
C TRP A 724 -32.54 46.77 -4.39
N GLU A 725 -33.74 46.88 -4.97
CA GLU A 725 -34.93 46.11 -4.54
C GLU A 725 -34.78 44.58 -4.70
N ILE A 726 -33.86 44.14 -5.58
CA ILE A 726 -33.50 42.73 -5.79
C ILE A 726 -32.33 42.35 -4.89
N GLU A 727 -31.28 43.18 -4.86
CA GLU A 727 -30.07 42.94 -4.04
C GLU A 727 -30.43 42.83 -2.55
N LYS A 728 -31.17 43.80 -2.02
CA LYS A 728 -31.63 43.78 -0.63
C LYS A 728 -32.46 42.54 -0.31
N ARG A 729 -33.37 42.15 -1.20
CA ARG A 729 -34.19 40.94 -1.03
C ARG A 729 -33.34 39.67 -1.01
N VAL A 730 -32.25 39.63 -1.78
CA VAL A 730 -31.30 38.52 -1.73
C VAL A 730 -30.49 38.56 -0.43
N ALA A 731 -30.03 39.72 0.01
CA ALA A 731 -29.32 39.88 1.28
C ALA A 731 -30.18 39.45 2.49
N ASP A 732 -31.49 39.72 2.48
CA ASP A 732 -32.45 39.24 3.49
C ASP A 732 -32.53 37.70 3.51
N LEU A 733 -32.48 37.03 2.34
CA LEU A 733 -32.46 35.55 2.24
C LEU A 733 -31.13 34.94 2.71
N VAL A 734 -30.00 35.49 2.27
CA VAL A 734 -28.64 35.06 2.70
C VAL A 734 -28.49 35.21 4.22
N THR A 735 -28.94 36.33 4.77
CA THR A 735 -28.95 36.61 6.21
C THR A 735 -29.82 35.59 6.95
N SER A 736 -31.01 35.28 6.41
CA SER A 736 -31.91 34.31 7.03
C SER A 736 -31.28 32.92 7.10
N GLU A 737 -30.62 32.47 6.03
CA GLU A 737 -29.91 31.18 6.02
C GLU A 737 -28.69 31.16 6.97
N PHE A 738 -27.93 32.25 7.04
CA PHE A 738 -26.84 32.38 8.03
C PHE A 738 -27.33 32.39 9.47
N PHE A 739 -28.48 32.99 9.76
CA PHE A 739 -29.09 32.93 11.09
C PHE A 739 -29.67 31.53 11.39
N GLU A 740 -30.20 30.82 10.38
CA GLU A 740 -30.58 29.41 10.51
C GLU A 740 -29.36 28.52 10.85
N GLN A 741 -28.21 28.70 10.18
CA GLN A 741 -26.95 28.05 10.58
C GLN A 741 -26.52 28.45 12.00
N GLY A 742 -26.57 29.74 12.34
CA GLY A 742 -26.15 30.22 13.67
C GLY A 742 -27.02 29.70 14.81
N ASP A 743 -28.32 29.52 14.58
CA ASP A 743 -29.24 28.89 15.51
C ASP A 743 -28.95 27.37 15.63
N MET A 744 -28.56 26.68 14.56
CA MET A 744 -28.07 25.28 14.63
C MET A 744 -26.73 25.16 15.38
N GLU A 745 -25.74 26.03 15.14
CA GLU A 745 -24.47 26.05 15.89
C GLU A 745 -24.70 26.25 17.39
N ARG A 746 -25.65 27.12 17.75
CA ARG A 746 -26.05 27.37 19.14
C ARG A 746 -26.80 26.19 19.76
N GLN A 747 -27.70 25.54 19.01
CA GLN A 747 -28.56 24.48 19.51
C GLN A 747 -27.89 23.11 19.57
N GLU A 748 -27.14 22.72 18.55
CA GLU A 748 -26.54 21.38 18.45
C GLU A 748 -25.12 21.37 19.03
N LEU A 749 -24.26 22.26 18.53
CA LEU A 749 -22.83 22.30 18.86
C LEU A 749 -22.52 23.07 20.15
N LYS A 750 -23.50 23.80 20.71
CA LYS A 750 -23.42 24.61 21.94
C LYS A 750 -22.34 25.72 21.89
N ILE A 751 -22.02 26.20 20.70
CA ILE A 751 -21.07 27.31 20.49
C ILE A 751 -21.81 28.63 20.24
N THR A 752 -21.16 29.75 20.52
CA THR A 752 -21.66 31.06 20.10
C THR A 752 -21.34 31.26 18.61
N PRO A 753 -22.33 31.49 17.74
CA PRO A 753 -22.07 31.77 16.33
C PRO A 753 -21.36 33.10 16.14
N ILE A 754 -20.63 33.25 15.03
CA ILE A 754 -19.98 34.51 14.63
C ILE A 754 -21.02 35.61 14.39
N ASP A 755 -20.63 36.89 14.53
CA ASP A 755 -21.58 38.01 14.54
C ASP A 755 -22.52 38.06 13.31
N ILE A 756 -22.06 37.70 12.11
CA ILE A 756 -22.89 37.65 10.88
C ILE A 756 -23.93 36.52 10.86
N MET A 757 -23.73 35.47 11.67
CA MET A 757 -24.68 34.37 11.89
C MET A 757 -25.46 34.53 13.19
N ASN A 758 -25.21 35.58 13.98
CA ASN A 758 -25.92 35.81 15.23
C ASN A 758 -27.13 36.73 15.02
N ARG A 759 -28.33 36.17 15.15
CA ARG A 759 -29.62 36.89 15.06
C ARG A 759 -29.73 38.06 16.06
N GLU A 760 -28.92 38.08 17.13
CA GLU A 760 -28.78 39.20 18.09
C GLU A 760 -27.90 40.37 17.59
N LYS A 761 -27.40 40.30 16.35
CA LYS A 761 -26.53 41.29 15.69
C LYS A 761 -27.10 41.84 14.38
N GLU A 762 -28.41 41.69 14.20
CA GLU A 762 -29.17 42.22 13.07
C GLU A 762 -28.93 43.74 12.87
N ASP A 763 -28.74 44.49 13.96
CA ASP A 763 -28.40 45.92 13.97
C ASP A 763 -27.08 46.26 13.24
N GLN A 764 -26.20 45.26 13.06
CA GLN A 764 -24.84 45.44 12.55
C GLN A 764 -24.69 44.95 11.11
N LEU A 765 -25.66 44.19 10.59
CA LEU A 765 -25.64 43.64 9.23
C LEU A 765 -25.36 44.68 8.14
N PRO A 766 -25.95 45.91 8.15
CA PRO A 766 -25.65 46.90 7.12
C PRO A 766 -24.17 47.28 7.05
N MET A 767 -23.48 47.32 8.19
CA MET A 767 -22.04 47.59 8.26
C MET A 767 -21.19 46.36 7.89
N MET A 768 -21.69 45.15 8.15
CA MET A 768 -21.04 43.91 7.69
C MET A 768 -21.12 43.77 6.17
N GLN A 769 -22.26 44.12 5.55
CA GLN A 769 -22.41 44.12 4.09
C GLN A 769 -21.45 45.12 3.42
N VAL A 770 -21.31 46.35 3.94
CA VAL A 770 -20.29 47.30 3.45
C VAL A 770 -18.88 46.69 3.54
N GLY A 771 -18.55 46.01 4.65
CA GLY A 771 -17.26 45.34 4.81
C GLY A 771 -17.02 44.16 3.86
N PHE A 772 -18.08 43.39 3.53
CA PHE A 772 -18.06 42.34 2.52
C PHE A 772 -17.83 42.91 1.11
N ILE A 773 -18.58 43.97 0.76
CA ILE A 773 -18.47 44.67 -0.53
C ILE A 773 -17.04 45.20 -0.73
N ASP A 774 -16.47 45.87 0.27
CA ASP A 774 -15.12 46.44 0.21
C ASP A 774 -14.01 45.38 0.19
N SER A 775 -14.19 44.25 0.88
CA SER A 775 -13.13 43.24 1.00
C SER A 775 -13.10 42.24 -0.16
N ILE A 776 -14.25 41.92 -0.75
CA ILE A 776 -14.42 40.83 -1.73
C ILE A 776 -14.96 41.34 -3.08
N CYS A 777 -16.05 42.12 -3.08
CA CYS A 777 -16.76 42.46 -4.32
C CYS A 777 -15.99 43.49 -5.17
N ILE A 778 -15.71 44.68 -4.61
CA ILE A 778 -15.10 45.78 -5.36
C ILE A 778 -13.79 45.35 -6.07
N PRO A 779 -12.82 44.69 -5.40
CA PRO A 779 -11.56 44.31 -6.04
C PRO A 779 -11.71 43.37 -7.25
N ILE A 780 -12.77 42.56 -7.33
CA ILE A 780 -12.97 41.64 -8.46
C ILE A 780 -13.83 42.24 -9.57
N TYR A 781 -14.84 43.05 -9.24
CA TYR A 781 -15.64 43.75 -10.25
C TYR A 781 -14.86 44.90 -10.91
N GLU A 782 -14.00 45.62 -10.18
CA GLU A 782 -13.04 46.59 -10.77
C GLU A 782 -12.08 45.91 -11.76
N ALA A 783 -11.61 44.71 -11.43
CA ALA A 783 -10.74 43.93 -12.31
C ALA A 783 -11.48 43.45 -13.57
N PHE A 784 -12.73 43.01 -13.45
CA PHE A 784 -13.53 42.58 -14.60
C PHE A 784 -13.92 43.75 -15.51
N ALA A 785 -14.25 44.93 -14.95
CA ALA A 785 -14.40 46.17 -15.71
C ALA A 785 -13.11 46.58 -16.42
N SER A 786 -11.95 46.42 -15.76
CA SER A 786 -10.62 46.66 -16.35
C SER A 786 -10.25 45.70 -17.48
N LEU A 787 -10.86 44.51 -17.54
CA LEU A 787 -10.70 43.54 -18.64
C LEU A 787 -11.68 43.78 -19.80
N SER A 788 -12.81 44.45 -19.56
CA SER A 788 -13.73 44.88 -20.60
C SER A 788 -14.69 45.97 -20.13
N ASP A 789 -14.71 47.11 -20.83
CA ASP A 789 -15.64 48.24 -20.62
C ASP A 789 -17.13 47.83 -20.59
N LYS A 790 -17.46 46.67 -21.15
CA LYS A 790 -18.81 46.09 -21.15
C LYS A 790 -19.25 45.55 -19.79
N LEU A 791 -18.31 45.33 -18.87
CA LEU A 791 -18.54 44.82 -17.52
C LEU A 791 -18.54 45.93 -16.46
N THR A 792 -18.24 47.18 -16.83
CA THR A 792 -18.40 48.36 -15.97
C THR A 792 -19.78 48.46 -15.28
N PRO A 793 -20.92 48.11 -15.93
CA PRO A 793 -22.23 48.12 -15.27
C PRO A 793 -22.34 47.20 -14.04
N LEU A 794 -21.43 46.21 -13.88
CA LEU A 794 -21.38 45.36 -12.69
C LEU A 794 -20.80 46.12 -11.49
N ILE A 795 -19.63 46.76 -11.65
CA ILE A 795 -19.01 47.56 -10.58
C ILE A 795 -19.85 48.81 -10.26
N ASP A 796 -20.50 49.43 -11.27
CA ASP A 796 -21.44 50.53 -11.05
C ASP A 796 -22.56 50.12 -10.08
N GLY A 797 -23.16 48.93 -10.27
CA GLY A 797 -24.20 48.39 -9.39
C GLY A 797 -23.70 48.06 -7.98
N VAL A 798 -22.49 47.53 -7.84
CA VAL A 798 -21.86 47.30 -6.52
C VAL A 798 -21.64 48.60 -5.76
N LEU A 799 -21.24 49.68 -6.44
CA LEU A 799 -21.04 50.99 -5.84
C LEU A 799 -22.37 51.67 -5.49
N GLU A 800 -23.42 51.50 -6.31
CA GLU A 800 -24.79 51.94 -6.04
C GLU A 800 -25.36 51.25 -4.77
N ASN A 801 -25.30 49.92 -4.69
CA ASN A 801 -25.78 49.18 -3.53
C ASN A 801 -24.94 49.43 -2.26
N LYS A 802 -23.62 49.62 -2.38
CA LYS A 802 -22.77 50.02 -1.25
C LYS A 802 -23.25 51.34 -0.61
N GLN A 803 -23.65 52.31 -1.43
CA GLN A 803 -24.13 53.60 -0.93
C GLN A 803 -25.44 53.43 -0.13
N HIS A 804 -26.38 52.61 -0.61
CA HIS A 804 -27.59 52.29 0.14
C HIS A 804 -27.33 51.52 1.44
N TRP A 805 -26.39 50.57 1.47
CA TRP A 805 -25.98 49.91 2.71
C TRP A 805 -25.33 50.87 3.73
N ILE A 806 -24.57 51.87 3.25
CA ILE A 806 -24.04 52.95 4.09
C ILE A 806 -25.18 53.81 4.67
N GLU A 807 -26.18 54.16 3.86
CA GLU A 807 -27.36 54.93 4.28
C GLU A 807 -28.19 54.19 5.36
N LEU A 808 -28.41 52.88 5.18
CA LEU A 808 -29.04 52.03 6.21
C LEU A 808 -28.19 51.98 7.49
N ALA A 809 -26.87 51.81 7.37
CA ALA A 809 -25.95 51.74 8.51
C ALA A 809 -25.82 53.06 9.28
N GLN A 810 -26.08 54.21 8.64
CA GLN A 810 -26.20 55.51 9.29
C GLN A 810 -27.57 55.64 10.00
N THR A 811 -28.66 55.35 9.28
CA THR A 811 -30.04 55.40 9.80
C THR A 811 -30.21 54.56 11.08
N ALA A 812 -29.66 53.33 11.10
CA ALA A 812 -29.72 52.45 12.27
C ALA A 812 -29.05 53.08 13.51
N LYS A 813 -27.91 53.76 13.33
CA LYS A 813 -27.18 54.43 14.42
C LYS A 813 -27.94 55.65 14.95
N GLU A 814 -28.57 56.42 14.08
CA GLU A 814 -29.37 57.59 14.46
C GLU A 814 -30.64 57.19 15.24
N VAL A 815 -31.32 56.11 14.83
CA VAL A 815 -32.45 55.54 15.58
C VAL A 815 -32.01 55.05 16.96
N TYR A 816 -30.87 54.33 17.05
CA TYR A 816 -30.33 53.86 18.33
C TYR A 816 -29.95 55.02 19.26
N ALA A 817 -29.33 56.08 18.73
CA ALA A 817 -29.01 57.28 19.52
C ALA A 817 -30.26 57.99 20.06
N ASN A 818 -31.30 58.16 19.23
CA ASN A 818 -32.53 58.83 19.63
C ASN A 818 -33.36 58.04 20.67
N ASN A 819 -33.36 56.70 20.59
CA ASN A 819 -34.03 55.84 21.57
C ASN A 819 -33.36 55.86 22.96
N ASN A 820 -32.03 56.01 23.02
CA ASN A 820 -31.32 56.21 24.28
C ASN A 820 -31.61 57.60 24.88
N ASN A 821 -31.57 58.65 24.06
CA ASN A 821 -31.87 60.03 24.49
C ASN A 821 -33.32 60.23 25.01
N THR A 822 -34.27 59.41 24.56
CA THR A 822 -35.65 59.40 25.10
C THR A 822 -35.79 58.57 26.38
N SER A 823 -34.90 57.60 26.60
CA SER A 823 -34.89 56.77 27.81
C SER A 823 -34.37 57.52 29.04
N GLU A 824 -33.33 58.35 28.90
CA GLU A 824 -32.79 59.14 30.02
C GLU A 824 -33.77 60.21 30.52
N ASN A 825 -34.58 60.82 29.65
CA ASN A 825 -35.53 61.87 30.02
C ASN A 825 -36.69 61.39 30.92
N ASN A 826 -37.00 60.09 30.95
CA ASN A 826 -38.09 59.55 31.79
C ASN A 826 -37.67 59.27 33.24
N ASN A 827 -36.37 59.21 33.57
CA ASN A 827 -35.90 58.91 34.93
C ASN A 827 -35.74 60.13 35.86
N ASN A 828 -35.87 61.36 35.36
CA ASN A 828 -35.65 62.58 36.15
C ASN A 828 -36.81 62.97 37.10
N ASN A 829 -37.81 62.11 37.29
CA ASN A 829 -38.97 62.33 38.17
C ASN A 829 -39.10 61.26 39.27
N ASN A 830 -38.09 61.10 40.14
CA ASN A 830 -38.32 60.64 41.52
C ASN A 830 -37.14 60.92 42.50
N ASN A 831 -37.52 61.40 43.69
CA ASN A 831 -36.85 61.20 44.99
C ASN A 831 -35.39 61.66 45.19
N HIS A 832 -35.26 62.98 45.30
CA HIS A 832 -34.51 63.67 46.35
C HIS A 832 -34.34 62.89 47.69
N CYS A 833 -33.10 62.55 48.09
CA CYS A 833 -32.57 62.62 49.47
C CYS A 833 -31.09 62.15 49.62
N LYS A 834 -30.29 62.94 50.38
CA LYS A 834 -29.32 62.59 51.47
C LYS A 834 -28.62 61.20 51.51
N GLU A 835 -27.37 61.02 51.97
CA GLU A 835 -26.25 61.89 52.43
C GLU A 835 -24.99 61.00 52.70
N HIS A 836 -23.78 61.59 52.76
CA HIS A 836 -22.48 60.96 53.17
C HIS A 836 -21.95 59.81 52.26
N GLU A 837 -20.64 59.46 52.23
CA GLU A 837 -19.49 59.88 53.05
C GLU A 837 -18.17 60.02 52.21
N GLU A 838 -17.07 60.50 52.81
CA GLU A 838 -15.83 60.94 52.12
C GLU A 838 -14.68 59.91 52.12
N ALA A 839 -13.72 60.03 51.17
CA ALA A 839 -12.25 59.92 51.42
C ALA A 839 -11.34 60.15 50.18
N THR A 840 -10.74 61.35 50.07
CA THR A 840 -9.31 61.67 49.71
C THR A 840 -8.50 60.77 48.75
N ASP A 841 -7.95 61.25 47.62
CA ASP A 841 -6.72 62.11 47.42
C ASP A 841 -5.37 61.38 47.67
N ALA A 842 -4.19 61.73 47.10
CA ALA A 842 -3.67 62.51 45.93
C ALA A 842 -2.14 62.19 45.82
N GLU A 843 -1.25 62.63 44.91
CA GLU A 843 -1.14 63.51 43.71
C GLU A 843 -0.34 62.72 42.61
N VAL A 844 -0.11 63.08 41.32
CA VAL A 844 0.10 64.32 40.53
C VAL A 844 1.54 64.93 40.60
N LYS A 845 2.01 65.51 39.46
CA LYS A 845 3.27 66.29 39.19
C LYS A 845 4.52 65.47 38.72
N ASN A 846 5.35 65.94 37.77
CA ASN A 846 5.20 67.07 36.82
C ASN A 846 6.12 66.98 35.56
N SER A 847 5.94 67.95 34.66
CA SER A 847 6.66 68.33 33.42
C SER A 847 8.22 68.47 33.54
N THR A 848 9.04 68.66 32.48
CA THR A 848 8.90 69.62 31.35
C THR A 848 9.87 69.41 30.16
N ALA A 849 9.37 69.67 28.93
CA ALA A 849 9.98 70.32 27.75
C ALA A 849 11.33 69.88 27.11
N GLY A 850 11.31 69.70 25.77
CA GLY A 850 12.48 69.70 24.87
C GLY A 850 12.09 69.54 23.38
N SER A 851 12.66 70.35 22.47
CA SER A 851 12.42 70.35 20.99
C SER A 851 13.48 71.24 20.30
N PRO A 852 13.79 71.16 18.98
CA PRO A 852 13.13 70.45 17.85
C PRO A 852 14.04 69.31 17.29
N THR A 853 13.89 68.64 16.11
CA THR A 853 13.50 69.03 14.73
C THR A 853 12.96 67.87 13.85
N SER A 854 12.56 68.21 12.62
CA SER A 854 12.42 67.35 11.41
C SER A 854 11.34 66.26 11.36
N SER A 855 10.14 66.67 10.93
CA SER A 855 9.38 66.11 9.79
C SER A 855 9.35 64.59 9.53
N GLN A 856 8.20 63.96 9.79
CA GLN A 856 7.60 62.95 8.91
C GLN A 856 6.07 62.89 9.09
N GLU A 857 5.33 62.46 8.07
CA GLU A 857 3.86 62.50 8.05
C GLU A 857 3.25 61.27 8.73
N THR A 858 2.24 61.47 9.58
CA THR A 858 1.57 60.39 10.31
C THR A 858 0.35 59.85 9.56
N ASN A 859 0.55 58.93 8.63
CA ASN A 859 -0.51 58.00 8.23
C ASN A 859 -0.79 57.05 9.39
N ASN A 860 -2.06 56.87 9.78
CA ASN A 860 -2.40 55.96 10.88
C ASN A 860 -3.74 55.24 10.67
N SER A 861 -3.80 53.97 11.08
CA SER A 861 -4.97 53.09 11.17
C SER A 861 -5.94 53.03 9.97
N CYS A 862 -5.59 52.25 8.94
CA CYS A 862 -6.60 51.56 8.09
C CYS A 862 -6.28 50.06 7.87
N SER A 863 -5.25 49.52 8.56
CA SER A 863 -4.77 48.13 8.41
C SER A 863 -5.51 47.11 9.28
N ASN A 864 -6.02 47.51 10.44
CA ASN A 864 -6.44 46.58 11.51
C ASN A 864 -7.91 46.08 11.37
N ILE A 865 -8.55 46.35 10.23
CA ILE A 865 -9.89 45.85 9.89
C ILE A 865 -9.77 44.60 9.00
N THR A 866 -8.81 44.57 8.09
CA THR A 866 -8.65 43.51 7.07
C THR A 866 -8.42 42.14 7.71
N GLU A 867 -7.51 42.03 8.68
CA GLU A 867 -7.24 40.78 9.40
C GLU A 867 -8.46 40.30 10.22
N LYS A 868 -9.28 41.24 10.71
CA LYS A 868 -10.48 40.92 11.51
C LYS A 868 -11.64 40.40 10.67
N ILE A 869 -11.74 40.75 9.39
CA ILE A 869 -12.78 40.21 8.50
C ILE A 869 -12.40 38.78 8.07
N VAL A 870 -11.17 38.55 7.61
CA VAL A 870 -10.70 37.22 7.20
C VAL A 870 -10.79 36.21 8.36
N GLY A 871 -10.31 36.59 9.55
CA GLY A 871 -10.40 35.76 10.76
C GLY A 871 -11.82 35.57 11.32
N ARG A 872 -12.83 36.29 10.82
CA ARG A 872 -14.25 36.13 11.21
C ARG A 872 -15.08 35.33 10.20
N LEU A 873 -14.64 35.23 8.95
CA LEU A 873 -15.26 34.38 7.92
C LEU A 873 -14.82 32.91 8.00
N GLY A 874 -13.96 32.53 8.96
CA GLY A 874 -13.57 31.14 9.19
C GLY A 874 -12.54 30.58 8.20
N VAL A 875 -11.85 31.44 7.45
CA VAL A 875 -10.80 31.04 6.49
C VAL A 875 -9.47 30.83 7.24
N ASP A 876 -9.19 29.57 7.60
CA ASP A 876 -7.94 29.20 8.26
C ASP A 876 -6.79 29.09 7.24
N LEU A 877 -5.86 30.06 7.27
CA LEU A 877 -4.76 30.19 6.29
C LEU A 877 -3.52 29.35 6.64
N ALA A 878 -3.72 28.19 7.28
CA ALA A 878 -2.66 27.25 7.60
C ALA A 878 -2.20 26.47 6.35
N THR A 879 -1.03 26.83 5.79
CA THR A 879 -0.39 26.04 4.72
C THR A 879 0.02 24.65 5.24
N PRO A 880 -0.49 23.54 4.67
CA PRO A 880 0.02 22.22 5.00
C PRO A 880 1.43 22.03 4.44
N PRO A 881 2.32 21.28 5.13
CA PRO A 881 3.53 20.74 4.53
C PRO A 881 3.19 19.63 3.52
N PHE A 882 4.22 19.19 2.77
CA PHE A 882 4.18 18.17 1.72
C PHE A 882 3.53 18.63 0.40
N GLY A 883 4.36 18.79 -0.64
CA GLY A 883 3.90 18.91 -2.02
C GLY A 883 3.78 17.52 -2.66
N GLU A 884 2.59 17.17 -3.12
CA GLU A 884 2.35 15.88 -3.77
C GLU A 884 2.91 15.83 -5.20
N LYS A 885 3.54 14.70 -5.54
CA LYS A 885 3.72 14.28 -6.94
C LYS A 885 2.71 13.18 -7.24
N MET A 886 1.70 13.47 -8.05
CA MET A 886 0.81 12.43 -8.56
C MET A 886 1.58 11.44 -9.44
N SER A 887 1.37 10.15 -9.18
CA SER A 887 1.84 9.04 -10.00
C SER A 887 0.66 8.24 -10.53
N TYR A 888 0.56 8.15 -11.85
CA TYR A 888 -0.52 7.44 -12.53
C TYR A 888 -0.17 5.95 -12.66
N LEU A 889 -1.04 5.07 -12.15
CA LEU A 889 -0.96 3.63 -12.38
C LEU A 889 -1.99 3.21 -13.43
N VAL A 890 -1.52 2.95 -14.65
CA VAL A 890 -2.33 2.39 -15.73
C VAL A 890 -2.27 0.86 -15.65
N ALA A 891 -3.32 0.24 -15.13
CA ALA A 891 -3.44 -1.21 -15.07
C ALA A 891 -3.82 -1.78 -16.45
N GLN A 892 -2.82 -2.29 -17.19
CA GLN A 892 -3.04 -2.95 -18.47
C GLN A 892 -3.44 -4.42 -18.27
N LYS A 893 -4.73 -4.73 -18.34
CA LYS A 893 -5.20 -6.13 -18.36
C LYS A 893 -5.17 -6.68 -19.79
N GLY A 894 -4.62 -7.89 -19.96
CA GLY A 894 -4.41 -8.48 -21.28
C GLY A 894 -5.69 -8.97 -21.96
N ASN A 895 -5.71 -8.89 -23.29
CA ASN A 895 -6.63 -9.57 -24.22
C ASN A 895 -8.14 -9.30 -24.06
N GLY A 896 -8.61 -8.22 -24.70
CA GLY A 896 -10.02 -8.03 -25.06
C GLY A 896 -10.61 -6.71 -24.59
N TRP A 897 -11.20 -5.94 -25.51
CA TRP A 897 -11.99 -4.75 -25.18
C TRP A 897 -13.44 -5.17 -24.92
N VAL A 898 -13.96 -4.85 -23.74
CA VAL A 898 -15.40 -4.89 -23.43
C VAL A 898 -15.85 -3.46 -23.17
N ASN A 899 -16.89 -3.01 -23.89
CA ASN A 899 -17.54 -1.73 -23.61
C ASN A 899 -18.33 -1.82 -22.31
N GLY A 900 -18.22 -0.81 -21.45
CA GLY A 900 -18.95 -0.73 -20.18
C GLY A 900 -18.23 0.14 -19.16
N ASP A 901 -17.43 -0.48 -18.31
CA ASP A 901 -17.18 0.02 -16.96
C ASP A 901 -15.88 0.84 -16.81
N LYS A 902 -16.00 2.16 -16.88
CA LYS A 902 -15.01 3.09 -16.28
C LYS A 902 -15.45 3.53 -14.87
N VAL A 903 -15.62 2.57 -13.95
CA VAL A 903 -15.89 2.89 -12.53
C VAL A 903 -14.65 3.52 -11.90
N ARG A 904 -14.73 4.80 -11.54
CA ARG A 904 -13.69 5.49 -10.74
C ARG A 904 -13.78 4.94 -9.31
N LEU A 905 -12.85 4.07 -8.92
CA LEU A 905 -12.75 3.59 -7.53
C LEU A 905 -12.57 4.79 -6.59
N LEU A 906 -13.58 5.06 -5.76
CA LEU A 906 -13.51 6.06 -4.68
C LEU A 906 -12.40 5.66 -3.71
N ARG A 907 -11.28 6.40 -3.75
CA ARG A 907 -10.06 6.06 -3.02
C ARG A 907 -10.15 6.53 -1.56
N LEU A 908 -10.97 5.84 -0.77
CA LEU A 908 -11.01 5.94 0.70
C LEU A 908 -9.75 5.32 1.34
N SER A 909 -8.58 5.87 1.03
CA SER A 909 -7.33 5.55 1.73
C SER A 909 -7.03 6.63 2.77
N SER A 910 -7.44 6.38 4.01
CA SER A 910 -6.85 7.05 5.20
C SER A 910 -5.32 7.04 5.09
N SER A 911 -4.68 8.19 5.33
CA SER A 911 -3.22 8.30 5.42
C SER A 911 -2.66 7.45 6.56
N ASP A 912 -3.45 7.28 7.62
CA ASP A 912 -3.14 6.41 8.74
C ASP A 912 -3.56 4.98 8.39
N GLY A 913 -2.58 4.08 8.28
CA GLY A 913 -2.75 2.67 7.91
C GLY A 913 -3.41 1.80 8.98
N LYS A 914 -4.58 2.22 9.47
CA LYS A 914 -5.51 1.46 10.32
C LYS A 914 -6.87 1.44 9.63
N THR A 915 -7.35 0.25 9.26
CA THR A 915 -8.76 0.02 8.97
C THR A 915 -9.55 0.16 10.27
N SER A 916 -10.24 1.28 10.46
CA SER A 916 -11.25 1.42 11.51
C SER A 916 -12.46 0.55 11.15
N GLU A 917 -12.69 -0.52 11.92
CA GLU A 917 -13.91 -1.30 11.81
C GLU A 917 -15.10 -0.44 12.23
N LEU A 918 -15.96 -0.08 11.27
CA LEU A 918 -17.30 0.43 11.56
C LEU A 918 -18.17 -0.72 12.08
N LEU A 919 -17.99 -1.03 13.36
CA LEU A 919 -18.79 -1.99 14.11
C LEU A 919 -20.24 -1.51 14.17
N LEU A 920 -21.08 -2.05 13.28
CA LEU A 920 -22.53 -2.08 13.49
C LEU A 920 -22.80 -2.84 14.79
N GLN A 921 -23.46 -2.20 15.74
CA GLN A 921 -23.87 -2.84 16.99
C GLN A 921 -25.13 -3.69 16.75
N ASP A 922 -24.92 -4.97 16.38
CA ASP A 922 -25.97 -5.99 16.40
C ASP A 922 -26.49 -6.17 17.85
N GLY A 923 -27.57 -5.46 18.20
CA GLY A 923 -28.06 -5.41 19.59
C GLY A 923 -29.42 -4.74 19.82
N GLN A 924 -30.17 -4.40 18.77
CA GLN A 924 -31.54 -3.86 18.88
C GLN A 924 -32.51 -4.78 18.12
N PRO A 925 -33.66 -5.18 18.71
CA PRO A 925 -34.71 -5.86 17.96
C PRO A 925 -35.35 -4.88 16.95
N PRO A 926 -35.90 -5.35 15.82
CA PRO A 926 -36.55 -4.49 14.85
C PRO A 926 -37.76 -3.77 15.48
N PRO A 927 -38.01 -2.49 15.13
CA PRO A 927 -39.21 -1.79 15.53
C PRO A 927 -40.45 -2.50 14.95
N GLN A 928 -41.54 -2.51 15.70
CA GLN A 928 -42.81 -3.06 15.22
C GLN A 928 -43.34 -2.25 14.02
N PRO A 929 -43.98 -2.89 13.03
CA PRO A 929 -44.63 -2.16 11.94
C PRO A 929 -45.74 -1.27 12.51
N LEU A 930 -45.80 -0.03 12.03
CA LEU A 930 -46.89 0.90 12.33
C LEU A 930 -48.19 0.41 11.67
N GLU A 931 -49.31 0.62 12.35
CA GLU A 931 -50.63 0.15 11.94
C GLU A 931 -51.13 0.89 10.69
N GLU A 932 -51.92 0.20 9.86
CA GLU A 932 -52.58 0.80 8.69
C GLU A 932 -53.67 1.79 9.15
N PRO A 933 -53.80 2.98 8.52
CA PRO A 933 -54.86 3.92 8.87
C PRO A 933 -56.23 3.42 8.38
N GLU A 934 -57.16 3.15 9.31
CA GLU A 934 -58.52 2.75 8.97
C GLU A 934 -59.25 3.82 8.13
N LEU A 935 -59.91 3.38 7.05
CA LEU A 935 -60.82 4.19 6.27
C LEU A 935 -62.15 4.38 7.03
N LEU A 936 -62.37 5.57 7.57
CA LEU A 936 -63.65 5.96 8.15
C LEU A 936 -64.62 6.48 7.08
N GLU A 937 -65.81 5.87 7.00
CA GLU A 937 -66.93 6.33 6.16
C GLU A 937 -67.69 7.51 6.81
N GLN A 938 -67.62 8.71 6.21
CA GLN A 938 -68.75 9.65 6.06
C GLN A 938 -68.46 10.83 5.13
#